data_AF-A0A7W7AA03-F1
#
_entry.id   AF-A0A7W7AA03-F1
#
_cell.length_a   1.000
_cell.length_b   1.000
_cell.length_c   1.000
_cell.angle_alpha   90.00
_cell.angle_beta   90.00
_cell.angle_gamma   90.00
#
_symmetry.space_group_name_H-M   'P 1'
#
loop_
_entity.id
_entity.type
_entity.pdbx_description
1 polymer ?
#
loop_
_entity_poly.entity_id
_entity_poly.type
_entity_poly.pdbx_seq_one_letter_code
_entity_poly.pdbx_strand_id
1 'polypeptide(L)'
;MSGFLARLHRNTSGSVLPIAAASVPVIIALIGGGLDINRVYKARNRLQSACDAGTLAGRRAITTNGYDATAQGQASAYFNTNFVPGDLGATGTTFTTASTNNGNLITGTAQTTVETVVMNLLGVDSIPVSVSCSATMGVGNSDITMVLDTTGSMGNTLSGTSQTRIQALRVAMKNFYDTVATATQGSNARIRYSFVPYSSSVNVGRLIYNLNPAYLADTWPIQSREPVFNTITERVFTGWTEPVNTSEQSYSTESIGSTTQYTSTNYSSQANCNAARPADVTWANNGSATTATTTTTNGSGQQVVTTTTTQPQRKTTYICQQQNNNRWRVYYYYTTRNFITRSYATSDPIYETRTRQEFANWAYKEVSVDTSNYKTFAAVSKPNGSSGAAASYTWGGCIEERESDATSSISYSGVTGMSPSTALDLDVDLVPNDDPDTKWGPMWPELAYYRTVTNWQGTFLTNSVQTSQGTRASSYCPYQAQLLSTMNQSAFYTYADALVAAGSTYHDIGMLWGLRLSSPEGPWASTVNVLPTNGGKVSRHIIFMTDGQMEPSISIQSSYGIEWHDRRVTDDGQTDQAARHTLRFRALCDNAKDKGFRIWVIAFASSLTTDLSYCASSNSSFLATNATQLNSAFQEIAKNVGELRVYQ
;
A
#
# COMPACT_ATOMS: atom_id res chain seq x y z
N MET A 1 -77.90 -80.87 15.15
CA MET A 1 -76.56 -81.24 14.64
C MET A 1 -75.82 -79.96 14.20
N SER A 2 -75.34 -79.16 15.15
CA SER A 2 -74.44 -78.03 14.88
C SER A 2 -73.01 -78.52 15.12
N GLY A 3 -72.53 -79.37 14.22
CA GLY A 3 -71.29 -80.12 14.39
C GLY A 3 -70.06 -79.32 13.98
N PHE A 4 -69.12 -79.15 14.92
CA PHE A 4 -67.68 -78.93 14.75
C PHE A 4 -67.19 -77.73 13.89
N LEU A 5 -67.64 -77.58 12.64
CA LEU A 5 -67.22 -76.54 11.70
C LEU A 5 -67.64 -75.12 12.12
N ALA A 6 -68.84 -74.97 12.71
CA ALA A 6 -69.29 -73.69 13.26
C ALA A 6 -68.49 -73.24 14.50
N ARG A 7 -67.84 -74.19 15.19
CA ARG A 7 -67.00 -73.94 16.37
C ARG A 7 -65.58 -73.54 15.97
N LEU A 8 -65.09 -73.96 14.80
CA LEU A 8 -63.83 -73.50 14.19
C LEU A 8 -63.92 -72.06 13.67
N HIS A 9 -65.04 -71.67 13.05
CA HIS A 9 -65.23 -70.31 12.52
C HIS A 9 -65.33 -69.22 13.61
N ARG A 10 -65.70 -69.58 14.85
CA ARG A 10 -65.77 -68.66 16.01
C ARG A 10 -64.57 -68.75 16.95
N ASN A 11 -63.57 -69.58 16.64
CA ASN A 11 -62.43 -69.77 17.52
C ASN A 11 -61.33 -68.73 17.27
N THR A 12 -61.14 -67.80 18.20
CA THR A 12 -60.13 -66.74 18.16
C THR A 12 -58.76 -67.18 18.68
N SER A 13 -58.60 -68.42 19.17
CA SER A 13 -57.33 -68.93 19.72
C SER A 13 -56.31 -69.42 18.67
N GLY A 14 -56.46 -69.01 17.40
CA GLY A 14 -55.59 -69.41 16.29
C GLY A 14 -55.41 -68.34 15.20
N SER A 15 -55.85 -67.10 15.44
CA SER A 15 -55.83 -66.00 14.46
C SER A 15 -54.43 -65.57 14.01
N VAL A 16 -53.37 -66.00 14.73
CA VAL A 16 -51.97 -65.70 14.37
C VAL A 16 -51.57 -66.37 13.07
N LEU A 17 -52.01 -67.61 12.79
CA LEU A 17 -51.61 -68.35 11.59
C LEU A 17 -52.14 -67.74 10.28
N PRO A 18 -53.44 -67.37 10.16
CA PRO A 18 -53.95 -66.67 8.99
C PRO A 18 -53.34 -65.28 8.79
N ILE A 19 -53.12 -64.53 9.88
CA ILE A 19 -52.49 -63.19 9.81
C ILE A 19 -51.01 -63.31 9.41
N ALA A 20 -50.28 -64.27 9.98
CA ALA A 20 -48.90 -64.57 9.61
C ALA A 20 -48.81 -64.98 8.13
N ALA A 21 -49.67 -65.89 7.68
CA ALA A 21 -49.74 -66.33 6.28
C ALA A 21 -50.03 -65.18 5.30
N ALA A 22 -50.89 -64.23 5.68
CA ALA A 22 -51.17 -63.04 4.87
C ALA A 22 -50.05 -61.97 4.93
N SER A 23 -49.31 -61.89 6.04
CA SER A 23 -48.24 -60.91 6.23
C SER A 23 -46.92 -61.28 5.56
N VAL A 24 -46.62 -62.58 5.40
CA VAL A 24 -45.38 -63.06 4.76
C VAL A 24 -45.23 -62.55 3.32
N PRO A 25 -46.25 -62.64 2.44
CA PRO A 25 -46.19 -62.05 1.10
C PRO A 25 -45.96 -60.53 1.10
N VAL A 26 -46.57 -59.80 2.06
CA VAL A 26 -46.43 -58.34 2.17
C VAL A 26 -45.02 -57.94 2.60
N ILE A 27 -44.41 -58.67 3.53
CA ILE A 27 -43.03 -58.43 3.97
C ILE A 27 -42.05 -58.76 2.84
N ILE A 28 -42.26 -59.87 2.12
CA ILE A 28 -41.47 -60.24 0.94
C ILE A 28 -41.60 -59.16 -0.15
N ALA A 29 -42.80 -58.62 -0.36
CA ALA A 29 -43.03 -57.52 -1.31
C ALA A 29 -42.25 -56.24 -0.93
N LEU A 30 -42.23 -55.87 0.35
CA LEU A 30 -41.50 -54.69 0.82
C LEU A 30 -39.98 -54.85 0.69
N ILE A 31 -39.45 -55.99 1.13
CA ILE A 31 -38.01 -56.28 1.04
C ILE A 31 -37.61 -56.43 -0.44
N GLY A 32 -38.43 -57.11 -1.23
CA GLY A 32 -38.24 -57.29 -2.67
C GLY A 32 -38.23 -55.99 -3.44
N GLY A 33 -39.22 -55.13 -3.19
CA GLY A 33 -39.29 -53.80 -3.79
C GLY A 33 -38.06 -52.95 -3.46
N GLY A 34 -37.57 -53.00 -2.22
CA GLY A 34 -36.33 -52.29 -1.84
C GLY A 34 -35.09 -52.77 -2.59
N LEU A 35 -34.95 -54.08 -2.81
CA LEU A 35 -33.82 -54.66 -3.55
C LEU A 35 -33.88 -54.32 -5.04
N ASP A 36 -35.06 -54.45 -5.67
CA ASP A 36 -35.26 -54.13 -7.08
C ASP A 36 -35.08 -52.62 -7.34
N ILE A 37 -35.57 -51.76 -6.45
CA ILE A 37 -35.33 -50.31 -6.52
C ILE A 37 -33.83 -49.97 -6.45
N ASN A 38 -33.06 -50.61 -5.56
CA ASN A 38 -31.62 -50.37 -5.48
C ASN A 38 -30.91 -50.77 -6.77
N ARG A 39 -31.33 -51.87 -7.41
CA ARG A 39 -30.80 -52.26 -8.74
C ARG A 39 -31.15 -51.24 -9.81
N VAL A 40 -32.40 -50.75 -9.83
CA VAL A 40 -32.84 -49.69 -10.75
C VAL A 40 -32.02 -48.41 -10.56
N TYR A 41 -31.75 -47.99 -9.32
CA TYR A 41 -30.91 -46.82 -9.03
C TYR A 41 -29.47 -47.00 -9.53
N LYS A 42 -28.86 -48.17 -9.29
CA LYS A 42 -27.52 -48.48 -9.80
C LYS A 42 -27.48 -48.48 -11.33
N ALA A 43 -28.50 -49.06 -11.96
CA ALA A 43 -28.63 -49.08 -13.41
C ALA A 43 -28.78 -47.64 -13.96
N ARG A 44 -29.62 -46.80 -13.35
CA ARG A 44 -29.79 -45.39 -13.71
C ARG A 44 -28.48 -44.60 -13.60
N ASN A 45 -27.73 -44.76 -12.52
CA ASN A 45 -26.46 -44.04 -12.32
C ASN A 45 -25.41 -44.45 -13.35
N ARG A 46 -25.28 -45.75 -13.64
CA ARG A 46 -24.40 -46.24 -14.71
C ARG A 46 -24.87 -45.78 -16.09
N LEU A 47 -26.17 -45.79 -16.35
CA LEU A 47 -26.76 -45.34 -17.61
C LEU A 47 -26.50 -43.85 -17.85
N GLN A 48 -26.62 -43.01 -16.80
CA GLN A 48 -26.27 -41.59 -16.87
C GLN A 48 -24.79 -41.41 -17.21
N SER A 49 -23.90 -42.09 -16.47
CA SER A 49 -22.46 -42.02 -16.72
C SER A 49 -22.07 -42.43 -18.14
N ALA A 50 -22.72 -43.45 -18.69
CA ALA A 50 -22.49 -43.89 -20.07
C ALA A 50 -23.07 -42.90 -21.10
N CYS A 51 -24.25 -42.32 -20.84
CA CYS A 51 -24.86 -41.28 -21.67
C CYS A 51 -23.93 -40.06 -21.79
N ASP A 52 -23.36 -39.60 -20.67
CA ASP A 52 -22.45 -38.46 -20.62
C ASP A 52 -21.14 -38.76 -21.38
N ALA A 53 -20.57 -39.96 -21.18
CA ALA A 53 -19.39 -40.40 -21.92
C ALA A 53 -19.64 -40.48 -23.44
N GLY A 54 -20.82 -41.00 -23.84
CA GLY A 54 -21.22 -41.10 -25.24
C GLY A 54 -21.43 -39.73 -25.90
N THR A 55 -22.16 -38.81 -25.26
CA THR A 55 -22.37 -37.46 -25.81
C THR A 55 -21.07 -36.65 -25.89
N LEU A 56 -20.18 -36.78 -24.91
CA LEU A 56 -18.84 -36.18 -24.97
C LEU A 56 -18.00 -36.74 -26.11
N ALA A 57 -17.90 -38.05 -26.24
CA ALA A 57 -17.12 -38.69 -27.29
C ALA A 57 -17.65 -38.34 -28.69
N GLY A 58 -18.98 -38.38 -28.84
CA GLY A 58 -19.66 -37.93 -30.04
C GLY A 58 -19.34 -36.49 -30.37
N ARG A 59 -19.32 -35.61 -29.37
CA ARG A 59 -18.93 -34.22 -29.56
C ARG A 59 -17.47 -34.07 -29.96
N ARG A 60 -16.54 -34.80 -29.35
CA ARG A 60 -15.11 -34.75 -29.67
C ARG A 60 -14.80 -35.19 -31.10
N ALA A 61 -15.61 -36.07 -31.66
CA ALA A 61 -15.44 -36.61 -33.01
C ALA A 61 -15.96 -35.68 -34.14
N ILE A 62 -16.62 -34.56 -33.80
CA ILE A 62 -17.14 -33.61 -34.79
C ILE A 62 -15.99 -32.83 -35.41
N THR A 63 -15.94 -32.85 -36.73
CA THR A 63 -15.01 -32.07 -37.55
C THR A 63 -15.81 -31.02 -38.36
N THR A 64 -15.36 -30.64 -39.56
CA THR A 64 -15.99 -29.63 -40.41
C THR A 64 -17.41 -29.97 -40.88
N ASN A 65 -17.79 -31.25 -40.85
CA ASN A 65 -19.08 -31.74 -41.37
C ASN A 65 -20.22 -31.75 -40.34
N GLY A 66 -20.02 -31.17 -39.15
CA GLY A 66 -21.03 -31.16 -38.09
C GLY A 66 -21.23 -32.55 -37.44
N TYR A 67 -22.41 -32.80 -36.88
CA TYR A 67 -22.72 -34.07 -36.20
C TYR A 67 -23.09 -35.19 -37.19
N ASP A 68 -22.08 -35.66 -37.92
CA ASP A 68 -22.20 -36.67 -38.97
C ASP A 68 -22.23 -38.12 -38.43
N ALA A 69 -22.32 -39.09 -39.34
CA ALA A 69 -22.36 -40.52 -39.01
C ALA A 69 -21.10 -41.01 -38.27
N THR A 70 -19.95 -40.38 -38.49
CA THR A 70 -18.70 -40.69 -37.79
C THR A 70 -18.80 -40.27 -36.33
N ALA A 71 -19.28 -39.05 -36.08
CA ALA A 71 -19.49 -38.53 -34.73
C ALA A 71 -20.58 -39.31 -33.97
N GLN A 72 -21.65 -39.72 -34.65
CA GLN A 72 -22.68 -40.62 -34.09
C GLN A 72 -22.12 -42.01 -33.76
N GLY A 73 -21.27 -42.55 -34.63
CA GLY A 73 -20.60 -43.83 -34.41
C GLY A 73 -19.68 -43.80 -33.19
N GLN A 74 -18.90 -42.72 -33.02
CA GLN A 74 -18.05 -42.54 -31.83
C GLN A 74 -18.86 -42.37 -30.55
N ALA A 75 -19.97 -41.63 -30.59
CA ALA A 75 -20.88 -41.50 -29.45
C ALA A 75 -21.40 -42.86 -28.99
N SER A 76 -21.87 -43.67 -29.94
CA SER A 76 -22.44 -44.99 -29.71
C SER A 76 -21.38 -45.97 -29.19
N ALA A 77 -20.17 -45.94 -29.75
CA ALA A 77 -19.06 -46.79 -29.30
C ALA A 77 -18.67 -46.53 -27.85
N TYR A 78 -18.56 -45.26 -27.45
CA TYR A 78 -18.26 -44.88 -26.07
C TYR A 78 -19.39 -45.21 -25.12
N PHE A 79 -20.66 -44.99 -25.50
CA PHE A 79 -21.80 -45.41 -24.70
C PHE A 79 -21.78 -46.94 -24.46
N ASN A 80 -21.64 -47.73 -25.52
CA ASN A 80 -21.65 -49.20 -25.45
C ASN A 80 -20.46 -49.78 -24.68
N THR A 81 -19.34 -49.06 -24.62
CA THR A 81 -18.18 -49.44 -23.79
C THR A 81 -18.46 -49.23 -22.30
N ASN A 82 -19.25 -48.21 -21.96
CA ASN A 82 -19.55 -47.84 -20.57
C ASN A 82 -20.85 -48.47 -20.03
N PHE A 83 -21.71 -48.99 -20.90
CA PHE A 83 -22.94 -49.68 -20.52
C PHE A 83 -23.16 -50.92 -21.39
N VAL A 84 -22.93 -52.10 -20.81
CA VAL A 84 -23.10 -53.38 -21.49
C VAL A 84 -24.52 -53.90 -21.25
N PRO A 85 -25.31 -54.23 -22.31
CA PRO A 85 -26.61 -54.87 -22.14
C PRO A 85 -26.53 -56.17 -21.35
N GLY A 86 -27.47 -56.40 -20.43
CA GLY A 86 -27.50 -57.56 -19.52
C GLY A 86 -26.90 -57.29 -18.13
N ASP A 87 -26.05 -56.27 -17.98
CA ASP A 87 -25.58 -55.85 -16.66
C ASP A 87 -26.76 -55.34 -15.82
N LEU A 88 -26.84 -55.76 -14.56
CA LEU A 88 -27.91 -55.40 -13.62
C LEU A 88 -29.34 -55.81 -14.05
N GLY A 89 -29.49 -56.64 -15.10
CA GLY A 89 -30.79 -57.02 -15.66
C GLY A 89 -31.36 -55.98 -16.65
N ALA A 90 -30.50 -55.11 -17.19
CA ALA A 90 -30.87 -54.09 -18.16
C ALA A 90 -31.03 -54.68 -19.57
N THR A 91 -32.22 -54.61 -20.14
CA THR A 91 -32.55 -55.08 -21.49
C THR A 91 -33.16 -53.97 -22.34
N GLY A 92 -33.12 -54.12 -23.67
CA GLY A 92 -33.68 -53.13 -24.60
C GLY A 92 -33.00 -51.76 -24.55
N THR A 93 -31.70 -51.72 -24.22
CA THR A 93 -30.96 -50.45 -24.09
C THR A 93 -30.85 -49.74 -25.43
N THR A 94 -31.30 -48.49 -25.48
CA THR A 94 -31.15 -47.60 -26.63
C THR A 94 -30.40 -46.34 -26.23
N PHE A 95 -29.59 -45.81 -27.14
CA PHE A 95 -28.92 -44.52 -26.99
C PHE A 95 -29.05 -43.77 -28.30
N THR A 96 -29.72 -42.63 -28.25
CA THR A 96 -29.93 -41.77 -29.42
C THR A 96 -29.36 -40.40 -29.15
N THR A 97 -28.65 -39.85 -30.12
CA THR A 97 -28.02 -38.53 -30.02
C THR A 97 -28.44 -37.65 -31.19
N ALA A 98 -28.61 -36.38 -30.92
CA ALA A 98 -29.00 -35.39 -31.91
C ALA A 98 -28.25 -34.07 -31.68
N SER A 99 -28.08 -33.30 -32.75
CA SER A 99 -27.61 -31.93 -32.69
C SER A 99 -28.54 -31.01 -33.46
N THR A 100 -29.01 -29.96 -32.80
CA THR A 100 -29.81 -28.90 -33.44
C THR A 100 -28.94 -27.75 -33.97
N ASN A 101 -27.62 -27.77 -33.69
CA ASN A 101 -26.74 -26.61 -33.83
C ASN A 101 -25.48 -26.94 -34.66
N ASN A 102 -25.61 -27.77 -35.69
CA ASN A 102 -24.49 -28.22 -36.53
C ASN A 102 -23.32 -28.81 -35.72
N GLY A 103 -23.63 -29.54 -34.65
CA GLY A 103 -22.65 -30.12 -33.74
C GLY A 103 -22.32 -29.27 -32.53
N ASN A 104 -22.71 -27.99 -32.42
CA ASN A 104 -22.36 -27.17 -31.25
C ASN A 104 -22.95 -27.68 -29.94
N LEU A 105 -24.17 -28.22 -29.95
CA LEU A 105 -24.76 -28.91 -28.80
C LEU A 105 -25.17 -30.31 -29.26
N ILE A 106 -24.68 -31.34 -28.57
CA ILE A 106 -25.13 -32.72 -28.69
C ILE A 106 -26.04 -33.00 -27.52
N THR A 107 -27.25 -33.45 -27.82
CA THR A 107 -28.21 -33.96 -26.83
C THR A 107 -28.28 -35.46 -27.00
N GLY A 108 -28.29 -36.21 -25.90
CA GLY A 108 -28.40 -37.65 -25.88
C GLY A 108 -29.54 -38.09 -24.97
N THR A 109 -30.25 -39.13 -25.38
CA THR A 109 -31.25 -39.81 -24.55
C THR A 109 -30.87 -41.28 -24.52
N ALA A 110 -30.66 -41.83 -23.31
CA ALA A 110 -30.46 -43.25 -23.11
C ALA A 110 -31.67 -43.83 -22.37
N GLN A 111 -32.14 -44.98 -22.84
CA GLN A 111 -33.28 -45.70 -22.27
C GLN A 111 -32.89 -47.16 -22.08
N THR A 112 -33.35 -47.77 -21.00
CA THR A 112 -33.21 -49.22 -20.77
C THR A 112 -34.34 -49.70 -19.87
N THR A 113 -34.56 -51.01 -19.84
CA THR A 113 -35.56 -51.64 -18.99
C THR A 113 -34.88 -52.58 -18.03
N VAL A 114 -35.06 -52.39 -16.72
CA VAL A 114 -34.43 -53.24 -15.70
C VAL A 114 -35.44 -54.29 -15.26
N GLU A 115 -35.11 -55.56 -15.49
CA GLU A 115 -35.90 -56.70 -15.02
C GLU A 115 -35.85 -56.76 -13.48
N THR A 116 -37.03 -56.85 -12.87
CA THR A 116 -37.13 -57.03 -11.42
C THR A 116 -36.93 -58.51 -11.10
N VAL A 117 -36.36 -58.81 -9.93
CA VAL A 117 -36.13 -60.20 -9.51
C VAL A 117 -37.15 -60.66 -8.49
N VAL A 118 -37.56 -59.79 -7.57
CA VAL A 118 -38.53 -60.15 -6.53
C VAL A 118 -39.93 -59.65 -6.88
N MET A 119 -40.03 -58.44 -7.44
CA MET A 119 -41.32 -57.88 -7.87
C MET A 119 -41.93 -58.58 -9.09
N ASN A 120 -41.14 -59.34 -9.86
CA ASN A 120 -41.62 -60.19 -10.95
C ASN A 120 -42.61 -61.26 -10.42
N LEU A 121 -42.35 -61.82 -9.24
CA LEU A 121 -43.28 -62.75 -8.57
C LEU A 121 -44.63 -62.10 -8.20
N LEU A 122 -44.67 -60.76 -8.17
CA LEU A 122 -45.86 -59.95 -7.84
C LEU A 122 -46.46 -59.28 -9.09
N GLY A 123 -46.04 -59.67 -10.30
CA GLY A 123 -46.59 -59.20 -11.57
C GLY A 123 -46.02 -57.88 -12.10
N VAL A 124 -44.91 -57.38 -11.53
CA VAL A 124 -44.16 -56.23 -12.07
C VAL A 124 -42.85 -56.74 -12.64
N ASP A 125 -42.87 -57.14 -13.90
CA ASP A 125 -41.73 -57.86 -14.51
C ASP A 125 -40.51 -56.97 -14.77
N SER A 126 -40.73 -55.67 -14.98
CA SER A 126 -39.64 -54.74 -15.29
C SER A 126 -39.99 -53.27 -15.00
N ILE A 127 -38.94 -52.44 -14.88
CA ILE A 127 -39.05 -51.00 -14.63
C ILE A 127 -38.25 -50.25 -15.72
N PRO A 128 -38.88 -49.34 -16.50
CA PRO A 128 -38.18 -48.54 -17.48
C PRO A 128 -37.36 -47.42 -16.81
N VAL A 129 -36.16 -47.19 -17.33
CA VAL A 129 -35.23 -46.15 -16.88
C VAL A 129 -34.82 -45.32 -18.09
N SER A 130 -34.97 -44.00 -17.98
CA SER A 130 -34.51 -43.05 -19.00
C SER A 130 -33.67 -41.96 -18.37
N VAL A 131 -32.62 -41.57 -19.08
CA VAL A 131 -31.73 -40.45 -18.72
C VAL A 131 -31.50 -39.57 -19.95
N SER A 132 -31.31 -38.29 -19.69
CA SER A 132 -30.91 -37.28 -20.68
C SER A 132 -29.50 -36.79 -20.37
N CYS A 133 -28.71 -36.57 -21.41
CA CYS A 133 -27.35 -36.05 -21.31
C CYS A 133 -27.08 -35.03 -22.42
N SER A 134 -26.11 -34.14 -22.24
CA SER A 134 -25.74 -33.18 -23.27
C SER A 134 -24.25 -32.82 -23.24
N ALA A 135 -23.70 -32.43 -24.39
CA ALA A 135 -22.32 -31.98 -24.53
C ALA A 135 -22.22 -30.85 -25.55
N THR A 136 -21.53 -29.74 -25.22
CA THR A 136 -21.42 -28.56 -26.10
C THR A 136 -19.98 -28.29 -26.55
N MET A 137 -19.79 -27.71 -27.75
CA MET A 137 -18.53 -27.08 -28.14
C MET A 137 -18.52 -25.67 -27.59
N GLY A 138 -17.62 -25.47 -26.65
CA GLY A 138 -17.17 -24.16 -26.27
C GLY A 138 -15.95 -24.41 -25.41
N VAL A 139 -14.82 -23.83 -25.76
CA VAL A 139 -13.86 -23.50 -24.70
C VAL A 139 -14.67 -22.73 -23.66
N GLY A 140 -14.67 -23.22 -22.42
CA GLY A 140 -15.45 -22.57 -21.37
C GLY A 140 -15.00 -21.11 -21.29
N ASN A 141 -15.94 -20.16 -21.25
CA ASN A 141 -15.57 -18.78 -20.95
C ASN A 141 -14.73 -18.80 -19.68
N SER A 142 -13.56 -18.17 -19.68
CA SER A 142 -12.65 -18.26 -18.55
C SER A 142 -12.20 -16.89 -18.10
N ASP A 143 -12.33 -16.66 -16.81
CA ASP A 143 -11.77 -15.52 -16.12
C ASP A 143 -10.54 -15.99 -15.36
N ILE A 144 -9.38 -15.41 -15.70
CA ILE A 144 -8.09 -15.83 -15.19
C ILE A 144 -7.49 -14.67 -14.39
N THR A 145 -7.39 -14.84 -13.09
CA THR A 145 -6.70 -13.90 -12.20
C THR A 145 -5.30 -14.43 -11.92
N MET A 146 -4.28 -13.69 -12.37
CA MET A 146 -2.89 -14.02 -12.11
C MET A 146 -2.41 -13.26 -10.87
N VAL A 147 -2.23 -13.98 -9.77
CA VAL A 147 -1.64 -13.49 -8.53
C VAL A 147 -0.15 -13.79 -8.56
N LEU A 148 0.64 -12.75 -8.72
CA LEU A 148 2.03 -12.84 -9.13
C LEU A 148 2.95 -12.30 -8.05
N ASP A 149 3.77 -13.17 -7.47
CA ASP A 149 4.84 -12.77 -6.57
C ASP A 149 5.86 -11.91 -7.33
N THR A 150 6.04 -10.69 -6.84
CA THR A 150 7.01 -9.71 -7.34
C THR A 150 7.93 -9.24 -6.22
N THR A 151 8.18 -10.10 -5.23
CA THR A 151 9.01 -9.79 -4.06
C THR A 151 10.49 -9.70 -4.42
N GLY A 152 11.32 -9.21 -3.50
CA GLY A 152 12.74 -9.00 -3.72
C GLY A 152 13.48 -10.28 -4.13
N SER A 153 13.07 -11.45 -3.64
CA SER A 153 13.64 -12.75 -4.02
C SER A 153 13.48 -13.05 -5.51
N MET A 154 12.44 -12.51 -6.16
CA MET A 154 12.24 -12.65 -7.61
C MET A 154 13.34 -11.96 -8.44
N GLY A 155 14.12 -11.06 -7.82
CA GLY A 155 15.30 -10.45 -8.41
C GLY A 155 16.51 -11.39 -8.47
N ASN A 156 16.50 -12.48 -7.71
CA ASN A 156 17.61 -13.43 -7.65
C ASN A 156 17.74 -14.22 -8.96
N THR A 157 18.97 -14.61 -9.30
CA THR A 157 19.25 -15.49 -10.43
C THR A 157 18.81 -16.92 -10.15
N LEU A 158 18.32 -17.59 -11.19
CA LEU A 158 18.06 -19.02 -11.13
C LEU A 158 19.38 -19.78 -11.06
N SER A 159 19.44 -20.80 -10.20
CA SER A 159 20.63 -21.62 -9.99
C SER A 159 21.18 -22.14 -11.33
N GLY A 160 22.47 -21.89 -11.58
CA GLY A 160 23.15 -22.31 -12.81
C GLY A 160 22.85 -21.46 -14.06
N THR A 161 22.21 -20.29 -13.93
CA THR A 161 21.90 -19.40 -15.06
C THR A 161 22.17 -17.93 -14.75
N SER A 162 22.21 -17.07 -15.77
CA SER A 162 22.22 -15.60 -15.62
C SER A 162 20.83 -14.96 -15.60
N GLN A 163 19.76 -15.76 -15.76
CA GLN A 163 18.38 -15.29 -15.81
C GLN A 163 17.83 -15.12 -14.39
N THR A 164 17.20 -13.99 -14.11
CA THR A 164 16.49 -13.78 -12.84
C THR A 164 15.14 -14.49 -12.81
N ARG A 165 14.64 -14.79 -11.61
CA ARG A 165 13.34 -15.44 -11.43
C ARG A 165 12.20 -14.61 -12.06
N ILE A 166 12.22 -13.30 -11.91
CA ILE A 166 11.24 -12.40 -12.55
C ILE A 166 11.33 -12.45 -14.08
N GLN A 167 12.54 -12.53 -14.65
CA GLN A 167 12.69 -12.70 -16.11
C GLN A 167 12.10 -14.03 -16.59
N ALA A 168 12.25 -15.11 -15.84
CA ALA A 168 11.64 -16.39 -16.17
C ALA A 168 10.11 -16.36 -16.07
N LEU A 169 9.55 -15.69 -15.06
CA LEU A 169 8.11 -15.47 -14.95
C LEU A 169 7.55 -14.73 -16.16
N ARG A 170 8.20 -13.63 -16.58
CA ARG A 170 7.76 -12.84 -17.75
C ARG A 170 7.65 -13.71 -19.01
N VAL A 171 8.61 -14.61 -19.22
CA VAL A 171 8.59 -15.56 -20.33
C VAL A 171 7.46 -16.57 -20.18
N ALA A 172 7.25 -17.12 -18.98
CA ALA A 172 6.18 -18.09 -18.72
C ALA A 172 4.79 -17.51 -18.90
N MET A 173 4.56 -16.26 -18.50
CA MET A 173 3.32 -15.53 -18.74
C MET A 173 3.05 -15.38 -20.25
N LYS A 174 4.07 -15.01 -21.04
CA LYS A 174 3.93 -14.87 -22.50
C LYS A 174 3.56 -16.20 -23.15
N ASN A 175 4.25 -17.27 -22.77
CA ASN A 175 3.96 -18.63 -23.24
C ASN A 175 2.57 -19.12 -22.82
N PHE A 176 2.11 -18.75 -21.62
CA PHE A 176 0.75 -19.02 -21.16
C PHE A 176 -0.28 -18.37 -22.09
N TYR A 177 -0.13 -17.09 -22.38
CA TYR A 177 -1.04 -16.36 -23.27
C TYR A 177 -1.09 -17.02 -24.64
N ASP A 178 0.06 -17.31 -25.25
CA ASP A 178 0.13 -17.95 -26.56
C ASP A 178 -0.58 -19.30 -26.57
N THR A 179 -0.40 -20.10 -25.51
CA THR A 179 -1.05 -21.41 -25.37
C THR A 179 -2.57 -21.28 -25.27
N VAL A 180 -3.08 -20.34 -24.46
CA VAL A 180 -4.53 -20.09 -24.35
C VAL A 180 -5.09 -19.52 -25.66
N ALA A 181 -4.38 -18.61 -26.31
CA ALA A 181 -4.78 -18.01 -27.59
C ALA A 181 -4.87 -19.07 -28.70
N THR A 182 -3.91 -20.00 -28.77
CA THR A 182 -3.96 -21.15 -29.69
C THR A 182 -5.13 -22.08 -29.35
N ALA A 183 -5.33 -22.42 -28.07
CA ALA A 183 -6.42 -23.32 -27.65
C ALA A 183 -7.82 -22.74 -27.93
N THR A 184 -7.94 -21.41 -27.94
CA THR A 184 -9.21 -20.70 -28.19
C THR A 184 -9.40 -20.27 -29.63
N GLN A 185 -8.42 -20.50 -30.50
CA GLN A 185 -8.47 -20.12 -31.90
C GLN A 185 -9.65 -20.81 -32.61
N GLY A 186 -10.49 -20.02 -33.29
CA GLY A 186 -11.69 -20.53 -33.95
C GLY A 186 -12.86 -20.84 -33.02
N SER A 187 -12.72 -20.61 -31.70
CA SER A 187 -13.82 -20.68 -30.73
C SER A 187 -14.49 -19.30 -30.55
N ASN A 188 -15.72 -19.30 -30.04
CA ASN A 188 -16.42 -18.08 -29.59
C ASN A 188 -16.27 -17.85 -28.07
N ALA A 189 -15.28 -18.47 -27.44
CA ALA A 189 -15.07 -18.37 -26.00
C ALA A 189 -14.48 -17.03 -25.60
N ARG A 190 -14.99 -16.46 -24.51
CA ARG A 190 -14.43 -15.24 -23.92
C ARG A 190 -13.37 -15.61 -22.89
N ILE A 191 -12.15 -15.14 -23.10
CA ILE A 191 -11.08 -15.18 -22.11
C ILE A 191 -10.82 -13.77 -21.58
N ARG A 192 -10.83 -13.62 -20.25
CA ARG A 192 -10.45 -12.37 -19.58
C ARG A 192 -9.29 -12.62 -18.62
N TYR A 193 -8.43 -11.62 -18.50
CA TYR A 193 -7.29 -11.63 -17.61
C TYR A 193 -7.42 -10.52 -16.58
N SER A 194 -7.04 -10.82 -15.35
CA SER A 194 -6.79 -9.87 -14.27
C SER A 194 -5.41 -10.18 -13.70
N PHE A 195 -4.73 -9.15 -13.22
CA PHE A 195 -3.39 -9.28 -12.68
C PHE A 195 -3.28 -8.62 -11.32
N VAL A 196 -2.65 -9.32 -10.39
CA VAL A 196 -2.38 -8.87 -9.02
C VAL A 196 -0.91 -9.14 -8.70
N PRO A 197 0.01 -8.25 -9.12
CA PRO A 197 1.37 -8.27 -8.62
C PRO A 197 1.35 -7.90 -7.15
N TYR A 198 1.99 -8.71 -6.31
CA TYR A 198 2.08 -8.46 -4.88
C TYR A 198 3.52 -8.55 -4.38
N SER A 199 3.78 -7.83 -3.28
CA SER A 199 4.96 -8.02 -2.45
C SER A 199 4.61 -7.77 -1.00
N SER A 200 5.17 -6.73 -0.36
CA SER A 200 4.74 -6.27 0.96
C SER A 200 3.49 -5.41 0.89
N SER A 201 3.10 -5.00 -0.32
CA SER A 201 1.87 -4.26 -0.58
C SER A 201 1.26 -4.67 -1.92
N VAL A 202 0.17 -4.00 -2.30
CA VAL A 202 -0.49 -4.15 -3.60
C VAL A 202 -0.86 -2.77 -4.18
N ASN A 203 -0.73 -2.61 -5.50
CA ASN A 203 -1.00 -1.36 -6.20
C ASN A 203 -2.39 -1.37 -6.86
N VAL A 204 -3.42 -1.13 -6.06
CA VAL A 204 -4.85 -1.18 -6.45
C VAL A 204 -5.57 0.15 -6.23
N GLY A 205 -4.89 1.16 -5.69
CA GLY A 205 -5.46 2.44 -5.31
C GLY A 205 -6.12 3.18 -6.45
N ARG A 206 -5.58 3.09 -7.67
CA ARG A 206 -6.23 3.67 -8.86
C ARG A 206 -7.54 2.94 -9.20
N LEU A 207 -7.59 1.61 -9.03
CA LEU A 207 -8.80 0.82 -9.26
C LEU A 207 -9.88 1.19 -8.24
N ILE A 208 -9.52 1.33 -6.97
CA ILE A 208 -10.44 1.74 -5.90
C ILE A 208 -10.95 3.16 -6.15
N TYR A 209 -10.04 4.11 -6.44
CA TYR A 209 -10.39 5.50 -6.71
C TYR A 209 -11.36 5.62 -7.90
N ASN A 210 -11.10 4.89 -8.98
CA ASN A 210 -11.95 4.89 -10.16
C ASN A 210 -13.31 4.23 -9.91
N LEU A 211 -13.37 3.26 -8.98
CA LEU A 211 -14.63 2.63 -8.58
C LEU A 211 -15.48 3.61 -7.76
N ASN A 212 -14.91 4.17 -6.69
CA ASN A 212 -15.51 5.23 -5.90
C ASN A 212 -14.44 5.89 -5.00
N PRO A 213 -14.14 7.20 -5.15
CA PRO A 213 -13.17 7.90 -4.30
C PRO A 213 -13.50 7.88 -2.80
N ALA A 214 -14.77 7.67 -2.42
CA ALA A 214 -15.19 7.57 -1.01
C ALA A 214 -14.75 6.27 -0.32
N TYR A 215 -14.31 5.27 -1.08
CA TYR A 215 -13.77 4.01 -0.55
C TYR A 215 -12.33 4.15 -0.02
N LEU A 216 -11.68 5.28 -0.31
CA LEU A 216 -10.39 5.67 0.23
C LEU A 216 -10.59 6.71 1.33
N ALA A 217 -9.89 6.54 2.45
CA ALA A 217 -9.96 7.46 3.58
C ALA A 217 -9.43 8.86 3.21
N ASP A 218 -10.07 9.90 3.77
CA ASP A 218 -9.63 11.30 3.68
C ASP A 218 -8.61 11.67 4.76
N THR A 219 -8.41 10.80 5.73
CA THR A 219 -7.38 10.94 6.76
C THR A 219 -6.88 9.54 7.11
N TRP A 220 -5.57 9.37 7.25
CA TRP A 220 -4.97 8.07 7.57
C TRP A 220 -3.85 8.23 8.62
N PRO A 221 -3.81 7.38 9.66
CA PRO A 221 -2.67 7.34 10.57
C PRO A 221 -1.45 6.74 9.86
N ILE A 222 -0.29 7.39 9.98
CA ILE A 222 0.97 6.90 9.40
C ILE A 222 2.05 7.02 10.46
N GLN A 223 2.81 5.93 10.67
CA GLN A 223 4.05 6.01 11.43
C GLN A 223 5.02 6.93 10.69
N SER A 224 5.29 8.10 11.27
CA SER A 224 5.92 9.22 10.58
C SER A 224 6.80 10.08 11.50
N ARG A 225 7.10 11.30 11.06
CA ARG A 225 7.84 12.30 11.81
C ARG A 225 7.34 13.71 11.48
N GLU A 226 7.42 14.60 12.47
CA GLU A 226 7.16 16.03 12.31
C GLU A 226 8.39 16.85 12.69
N PRO A 227 8.67 17.97 12.00
CA PRO A 227 9.79 18.83 12.36
C PRO A 227 9.48 19.62 13.62
N VAL A 228 10.43 19.66 14.55
CA VAL A 228 10.39 20.50 15.74
C VAL A 228 11.28 21.71 15.48
N PHE A 229 10.76 22.92 15.75
CA PHE A 229 11.50 24.18 15.60
C PHE A 229 11.69 24.86 16.95
N ASN A 230 12.87 25.44 17.15
CA ASN A 230 13.16 26.33 18.26
C ASN A 230 12.90 27.78 17.83
N THR A 231 12.29 28.57 18.71
CA THR A 231 12.16 30.02 18.50
C THR A 231 13.39 30.71 19.06
N ILE A 232 14.22 31.26 18.18
CA ILE A 232 15.39 32.06 18.57
C ILE A 232 15.00 33.52 18.59
N THR A 233 15.22 34.18 19.73
CA THR A 233 14.97 35.61 19.93
C THR A 233 16.30 36.34 20.07
N GLU A 234 16.57 37.27 19.17
CA GLU A 234 17.81 38.05 19.15
C GLU A 234 17.51 39.55 19.20
N ARG A 235 18.37 40.29 19.90
CA ARG A 235 18.36 41.76 19.91
C ARG A 235 19.35 42.25 18.86
N VAL A 236 18.83 42.90 17.82
CA VAL A 236 19.65 43.46 16.74
C VAL A 236 19.77 44.95 16.92
N PHE A 237 21.00 45.47 16.90
CA PHE A 237 21.24 46.91 16.92
C PHE A 237 20.76 47.52 15.60
N THR A 238 19.84 48.50 15.67
CA THR A 238 19.22 49.10 14.47
C THR A 238 19.56 50.58 14.29
N GLY A 239 20.14 51.23 15.29
CA GLY A 239 20.56 52.63 15.18
C GLY A 239 20.73 53.30 16.54
N TRP A 240 20.85 54.62 16.51
CA TRP A 240 20.99 55.46 17.68
C TRP A 240 19.76 56.36 17.81
N THR A 241 19.38 56.69 19.04
CA THR A 241 18.35 57.69 19.31
C THR A 241 18.81 59.10 18.98
N GLU A 242 17.88 60.05 18.93
CA GLU A 242 18.20 61.47 18.83
C GLU A 242 19.13 61.88 19.99
N PRO A 243 20.25 62.58 19.70
CA PRO A 243 21.27 62.85 20.69
C PRO A 243 20.84 63.88 21.73
N VAL A 244 21.18 63.62 22.99
CA VAL A 244 21.15 64.63 24.05
C VAL A 244 22.45 65.42 24.02
N ASN A 245 22.33 66.74 23.86
CA ASN A 245 23.47 67.64 23.69
C ASN A 245 23.85 68.32 25.01
N THR A 246 25.12 68.26 25.39
CA THR A 246 25.69 68.98 26.53
C THR A 246 26.99 69.70 26.13
N SER A 247 27.44 70.67 26.93
CA SER A 247 28.69 71.38 26.63
C SER A 247 29.48 71.78 27.88
N GLU A 248 30.79 71.89 27.70
CA GLU A 248 31.74 72.35 28.71
C GLU A 248 32.69 73.38 28.11
N GLN A 249 33.12 74.34 28.92
CA GLN A 249 34.12 75.33 28.56
C GLN A 249 35.31 75.26 29.52
N SER A 250 36.52 75.30 28.97
CA SER A 250 37.75 75.29 29.74
C SER A 250 38.81 76.18 29.10
N TYR A 251 39.84 76.53 29.86
CA TYR A 251 41.03 77.20 29.34
C TYR A 251 42.25 76.28 29.45
N SER A 252 43.12 76.28 28.44
CA SER A 252 44.43 75.63 28.56
C SER A 252 45.33 76.40 29.53
N THR A 253 46.41 75.75 29.95
CA THR A 253 47.51 76.40 30.67
C THR A 253 47.97 77.66 29.94
N GLU A 254 48.19 78.74 30.70
CA GLU A 254 48.70 80.00 30.19
C GLU A 254 50.21 79.88 29.90
N SER A 255 50.65 80.36 28.73
CA SER A 255 52.05 80.44 28.36
C SER A 255 52.47 81.90 28.26
N ILE A 256 53.56 82.27 28.95
CA ILE A 256 54.09 83.62 28.99
C ILE A 256 55.25 83.72 28.01
N GLY A 257 55.12 84.59 27.02
CA GLY A 257 56.17 84.89 26.06
C GLY A 257 57.27 85.78 26.65
N SER A 258 58.34 85.96 25.88
CA SER A 258 59.43 86.87 26.24
C SER A 258 58.98 88.34 26.22
N THR A 259 59.66 89.16 27.02
CA THR A 259 59.43 90.60 27.10
C THR A 259 60.08 91.31 25.92
N THR A 260 59.29 92.10 25.19
CA THR A 260 59.71 92.88 24.03
C THR A 260 59.60 94.37 24.33
N GLN A 261 60.57 95.17 23.87
CA GLN A 261 60.57 96.61 24.11
C GLN A 261 59.38 97.27 23.42
N TYR A 262 58.57 98.05 24.16
CA TYR A 262 57.42 98.77 23.60
C TYR A 262 57.82 100.14 23.03
N THR A 263 58.63 100.90 23.77
CA THR A 263 59.16 102.21 23.32
C THR A 263 60.65 102.35 23.63
N SER A 264 61.35 103.21 22.90
CA SER A 264 62.74 103.59 23.16
C SER A 264 62.91 104.68 24.22
N THR A 265 61.80 105.20 24.78
CA THR A 265 61.78 106.29 25.76
C THR A 265 62.33 105.84 27.10
N ASN A 266 63.30 106.59 27.64
CA ASN A 266 63.92 106.35 28.94
C ASN A 266 63.26 107.19 30.05
N TYR A 267 62.80 106.52 31.11
CA TYR A 267 62.27 107.17 32.29
C TYR A 267 63.29 107.15 33.43
N SER A 268 63.36 108.25 34.18
CA SER A 268 64.28 108.43 35.30
C SER A 268 63.87 107.65 36.57
N SER A 269 62.62 107.17 36.64
CA SER A 269 62.11 106.40 37.79
C SER A 269 61.05 105.37 37.34
N GLN A 270 60.84 104.32 38.14
CA GLN A 270 59.81 103.31 37.90
C GLN A 270 58.40 103.91 37.89
N ALA A 271 58.13 104.90 38.75
CA ALA A 271 56.84 105.58 38.85
C ALA A 271 56.48 106.33 37.55
N ASN A 272 57.44 107.08 37.00
CA ASN A 272 57.24 107.80 35.74
C ASN A 272 57.04 106.84 34.57
N CYS A 273 57.74 105.71 34.57
CA CYS A 273 57.54 104.66 33.57
C CYS A 273 56.15 104.01 33.70
N ASN A 274 55.72 103.68 34.92
CA ASN A 274 54.41 103.07 35.17
C ASN A 274 53.24 104.01 34.88
N ALA A 275 53.42 105.33 35.00
CA ALA A 275 52.41 106.32 34.64
C ALA A 275 52.28 106.50 33.11
N ALA A 276 53.37 106.26 32.38
CA ALA A 276 53.42 106.43 30.92
C ALA A 276 53.18 105.13 30.14
N ARG A 277 53.12 103.95 30.80
CA ARG A 277 52.83 102.69 30.10
C ARG A 277 51.35 102.64 29.68
N PRO A 278 51.03 101.99 28.54
CA PRO A 278 49.65 101.69 28.19
C PRO A 278 48.97 100.81 29.24
N ALA A 279 47.64 100.83 29.25
CA ALA A 279 46.86 99.85 29.98
C ALA A 279 47.04 98.44 29.37
N ASP A 280 47.02 97.42 30.21
CA ASP A 280 47.03 96.03 29.77
C ASP A 280 45.81 95.72 28.88
N VAL A 281 46.03 94.92 27.84
CA VAL A 281 44.94 94.48 26.95
C VAL A 281 44.42 93.15 27.46
N THR A 282 43.12 93.07 27.73
CA THR A 282 42.44 91.85 28.17
C THR A 282 42.48 90.75 27.11
N TRP A 283 42.14 89.52 27.50
CA TRP A 283 42.08 88.38 26.57
C TRP A 283 41.22 88.67 25.34
N ALA A 284 41.79 88.49 24.16
CA ALA A 284 41.09 88.54 22.88
C ALA A 284 41.49 87.33 22.02
N ASN A 285 40.64 86.98 21.05
CA ASN A 285 40.94 85.92 20.10
C ASN A 285 42.16 86.27 19.26
N ASN A 286 43.06 85.32 19.08
CA ASN A 286 44.35 85.51 18.42
C ASN A 286 44.55 84.44 17.35
N GLY A 287 43.93 84.66 16.19
CA GLY A 287 43.89 83.71 15.07
C GLY A 287 42.57 82.95 14.99
N SER A 288 42.49 82.00 14.06
CA SER A 288 41.29 81.21 13.79
C SER A 288 41.08 80.10 14.82
N ALA A 289 39.83 79.82 15.16
CA ALA A 289 39.48 78.62 15.91
C ALA A 289 39.70 77.36 15.05
N THR A 290 40.06 76.26 15.70
CA THR A 290 40.08 74.93 15.09
C THR A 290 39.01 74.06 15.73
N THR A 291 38.39 73.19 14.93
CA THR A 291 37.35 72.26 15.40
C THR A 291 37.75 70.83 15.03
N ALA A 292 37.64 69.91 15.99
CA ALA A 292 37.86 68.48 15.80
C ALA A 292 36.69 67.70 16.40
N THR A 293 36.23 66.67 15.69
CA THR A 293 35.13 65.81 16.14
C THR A 293 35.63 64.37 16.30
N THR A 294 35.27 63.74 17.40
CA THR A 294 35.56 62.32 17.69
C THR A 294 34.29 61.58 18.07
N THR A 295 34.15 60.33 17.65
CA THR A 295 33.02 59.46 18.00
C THR A 295 33.53 58.29 18.82
N THR A 296 32.95 58.07 19.99
CA THR A 296 33.32 56.98 20.90
C THR A 296 32.08 56.29 21.44
N THR A 297 32.24 55.07 21.95
CA THR A 297 31.20 54.39 22.75
C THR A 297 31.62 54.44 24.21
N ASN A 298 30.76 54.95 25.08
CA ASN A 298 31.08 55.06 26.50
C ASN A 298 30.87 53.73 27.25
N GLY A 299 31.20 53.69 28.55
CA GLY A 299 31.05 52.49 29.40
C GLY A 299 29.61 52.03 29.59
N SER A 300 28.62 52.85 29.23
CA SER A 300 27.19 52.53 29.24
C SER A 300 26.68 52.07 27.87
N GLY A 301 27.55 51.95 26.85
CA GLY A 301 27.19 51.50 25.50
C GLY A 301 26.56 52.58 24.62
N GLN A 302 26.56 53.85 25.04
CA GLN A 302 26.01 54.97 24.28
C GLN A 302 27.04 55.52 23.29
N GLN A 303 26.59 56.02 22.14
CA GLN A 303 27.44 56.76 21.21
C GLN A 303 27.61 58.18 21.73
N VAL A 304 28.85 58.63 21.85
CA VAL A 304 29.21 59.99 22.23
C VAL A 304 30.03 60.61 21.11
N VAL A 305 29.43 61.59 20.42
CA VAL A 305 30.12 62.44 19.45
C VAL A 305 30.58 63.70 20.18
N THR A 306 31.89 63.85 20.32
CA THR A 306 32.52 65.01 20.97
C THR A 306 33.08 65.95 19.93
N THR A 307 32.59 67.18 19.89
CA THR A 307 33.14 68.25 19.05
C THR A 307 33.90 69.22 19.95
N THR A 308 35.22 69.33 19.74
CA THR A 308 36.10 70.23 20.47
C THR A 308 36.48 71.39 19.57
N THR A 309 36.11 72.60 19.96
CA THR A 309 36.55 73.85 19.34
C THR A 309 37.59 74.52 20.22
N THR A 310 38.76 74.80 19.64
CA THR A 310 39.90 75.44 20.31
C THR A 310 40.12 76.81 19.68
N GLN A 311 39.86 77.87 20.43
CA GLN A 311 40.11 79.24 20.04
C GLN A 311 41.36 79.76 20.75
N PRO A 312 42.48 80.00 20.04
CA PRO A 312 43.63 80.65 20.63
C PRO A 312 43.27 82.07 21.07
N GLN A 313 43.67 82.44 22.28
CA GLN A 313 43.50 83.76 22.86
C GLN A 313 44.85 84.32 23.32
N ARG A 314 44.94 85.65 23.36
CA ARG A 314 46.11 86.38 23.82
C ARG A 314 45.69 87.59 24.63
N LYS A 315 46.40 87.85 25.73
CA LYS A 315 46.40 89.14 26.44
C LYS A 315 47.78 89.78 26.33
N THR A 316 47.85 91.09 26.50
CA THR A 316 49.10 91.84 26.48
C THR A 316 49.28 92.53 27.82
N THR A 317 50.40 92.26 28.49
CA THR A 317 50.75 92.93 29.75
C THR A 317 51.94 93.84 29.51
N TYR A 318 51.81 95.10 29.92
CA TYR A 318 52.85 96.11 29.85
C TYR A 318 53.54 96.24 31.21
N ILE A 319 54.88 96.19 31.20
CA ILE A 319 55.69 96.28 32.41
C ILE A 319 56.81 97.29 32.22
N CYS A 320 57.32 97.81 33.33
CA CYS A 320 58.51 98.62 33.34
C CYS A 320 59.69 97.79 33.84
N GLN A 321 60.75 97.73 33.03
CA GLN A 321 61.99 97.04 33.38
C GLN A 321 63.14 98.04 33.44
N GLN A 322 64.00 97.89 34.45
CA GLN A 322 65.20 98.69 34.59
C GLN A 322 66.28 98.18 33.63
N GLN A 323 66.93 99.11 32.93
CA GLN A 323 68.03 98.85 32.03
C GLN A 323 69.37 98.97 32.77
N ASN A 324 70.44 98.41 32.19
CA ASN A 324 71.80 98.44 32.74
C ASN A 324 72.36 99.87 32.99
N ASN A 325 71.69 100.92 32.50
CA ASN A 325 72.05 102.33 32.70
C ASN A 325 71.20 103.04 33.78
N ASN A 326 70.56 102.30 34.69
CA ASN A 326 69.64 102.78 35.72
C ASN A 326 68.38 103.53 35.20
N ARG A 327 68.05 103.43 33.91
CA ARG A 327 66.82 104.01 33.34
C ARG A 327 65.76 102.94 33.16
N TRP A 328 64.50 103.34 33.28
CA TRP A 328 63.35 102.45 33.11
C TRP A 328 62.78 102.57 31.71
N ARG A 329 62.36 101.45 31.11
CA ARG A 329 61.67 101.40 29.82
C ARG A 329 60.43 100.54 29.90
N VAL A 330 59.45 100.87 29.06
CA VAL A 330 58.23 100.08 28.91
C VAL A 330 58.50 98.90 27.99
N TYR A 331 58.24 97.70 28.49
CA TYR A 331 58.22 96.44 27.77
C TYR A 331 56.78 95.89 27.77
N TYR A 332 56.52 94.97 26.87
CA TYR A 332 55.30 94.17 26.91
C TYR A 332 55.64 92.70 26.70
N TYR A 333 54.80 91.82 27.19
CA TYR A 333 54.82 90.41 26.82
C TYR A 333 53.41 89.92 26.53
N TYR A 334 53.33 88.86 25.73
CA TYR A 334 52.08 88.17 25.48
C TYR A 334 51.92 87.02 26.44
N THR A 335 50.72 86.88 26.99
CA THR A 335 50.30 85.60 27.57
C THR A 335 49.30 84.98 26.61
N THR A 336 49.51 83.72 26.23
CA THR A 336 48.63 82.97 25.34
C THR A 336 47.95 81.83 26.10
N ARG A 337 46.72 81.52 25.71
CA ARG A 337 45.96 80.35 26.17
C ARG A 337 44.99 79.93 25.08
N ASN A 338 44.46 78.73 25.17
CA ASN A 338 43.34 78.31 24.34
C ASN A 338 42.05 78.34 25.14
N PHE A 339 41.01 79.00 24.61
CA PHE A 339 39.64 78.80 25.06
C PHE A 339 39.07 77.59 24.33
N ILE A 340 38.72 76.56 25.09
CA ILE A 340 38.30 75.27 24.57
C ILE A 340 36.83 75.09 24.93
N THR A 341 36.00 74.89 23.91
CA THR A 341 34.60 74.47 24.09
C THR A 341 34.47 73.04 23.61
N ARG A 342 33.89 72.17 24.43
CA ARG A 342 33.53 70.80 24.05
C ARG A 342 32.03 70.67 24.06
N SER A 343 31.45 70.14 22.98
CA SER A 343 30.05 69.73 22.95
C SER A 343 29.97 68.22 22.78
N TYR A 344 29.09 67.59 23.55
CA TYR A 344 28.86 66.15 23.55
C TYR A 344 27.44 65.88 23.06
N ALA A 345 27.31 65.18 21.95
CA ALA A 345 26.05 64.61 21.47
C ALA A 345 26.03 63.13 21.88
N THR A 346 25.20 62.79 22.88
CA THR A 346 25.11 61.43 23.44
C THR A 346 23.81 60.77 23.03
N SER A 347 23.89 59.62 22.36
CA SER A 347 22.73 58.85 21.90
C SER A 347 22.69 57.45 22.50
N ASP A 348 21.52 57.04 22.96
CA ASP A 348 21.25 55.67 23.41
C ASP A 348 21.12 54.71 22.22
N PRO A 349 21.62 53.46 22.33
CA PRO A 349 21.47 52.46 21.30
C PRO A 349 20.02 51.96 21.19
N ILE A 350 19.51 51.87 19.97
CA ILE A 350 18.21 51.27 19.65
C ILE A 350 18.45 49.81 19.28
N TYR A 351 17.67 48.93 19.91
CA TYR A 351 17.64 47.50 19.59
C TYR A 351 16.24 47.10 19.18
N GLU A 352 16.14 46.30 18.13
CA GLU A 352 14.92 45.62 17.72
C GLU A 352 15.00 44.15 18.12
N THR A 353 13.92 43.63 18.70
CA THR A 353 13.79 42.19 18.97
C THR A 353 13.32 41.50 17.71
N ARG A 354 14.12 40.57 17.18
CA ARG A 354 13.76 39.74 16.04
C ARG A 354 13.66 38.29 16.47
N THR A 355 12.64 37.60 15.96
CA THR A 355 12.44 36.17 16.19
C THR A 355 12.59 35.40 14.88
N ARG A 356 13.31 34.27 14.91
CA ARG A 356 13.32 33.30 13.81
C ARG A 356 13.03 31.89 14.33
N GLN A 357 12.51 31.04 13.46
CA GLN A 357 12.39 29.60 13.72
C GLN A 357 13.65 28.91 13.17
N GLU A 358 14.24 28.03 13.97
CA GLU A 358 15.37 27.20 13.57
C GLU A 358 15.03 25.73 13.81
N PHE A 359 15.32 24.87 12.83
CA PHE A 359 15.05 23.44 12.96
C PHE A 359 15.85 22.85 14.12
N ALA A 360 15.17 22.20 15.05
CA ALA A 360 15.78 21.58 16.22
C ALA A 360 16.07 20.10 15.97
N ASN A 361 15.02 19.31 15.75
CA ASN A 361 15.08 17.87 15.54
C ASN A 361 13.77 17.36 14.92
N TRP A 362 13.73 16.06 14.61
CA TRP A 362 12.48 15.37 14.26
C TRP A 362 11.80 14.82 15.50
N ALA A 363 10.48 14.87 15.55
CA ALA A 363 9.64 14.12 16.46
C ALA A 363 9.01 12.95 15.70
N TYR A 364 9.51 11.74 15.91
CA TYR A 364 9.00 10.51 15.30
C TYR A 364 7.83 9.98 16.13
N LYS A 365 6.67 9.82 15.48
CA LYS A 365 5.41 9.40 16.08
C LYS A 365 4.43 8.97 14.99
N GLU A 366 3.31 8.41 15.41
CA GLU A 366 2.17 8.27 14.50
C GLU A 366 1.57 9.65 14.24
N VAL A 367 1.31 9.95 12.98
CA VAL A 367 0.72 11.22 12.54
C VAL A 367 -0.51 10.90 11.72
N SER A 368 -1.65 11.43 12.14
CA SER A 368 -2.86 11.42 11.34
C SER A 368 -2.73 12.45 10.24
N VAL A 369 -2.62 12.01 8.99
CA VAL A 369 -2.40 12.89 7.83
C VAL A 369 -3.66 13.01 6.98
N ASP A 370 -4.00 14.24 6.59
CA ASP A 370 -5.01 14.49 5.56
C ASP A 370 -4.54 13.92 4.22
N THR A 371 -5.32 12.98 3.70
CA THR A 371 -5.13 12.26 2.42
C THR A 371 -6.17 12.64 1.38
N SER A 372 -7.11 13.54 1.67
CA SER A 372 -8.22 13.91 0.77
C SER A 372 -7.77 14.38 -0.61
N ASN A 373 -6.72 15.21 -0.64
CA ASN A 373 -6.09 15.63 -1.90
C ASN A 373 -5.11 14.58 -2.44
N TYR A 374 -4.38 13.87 -1.57
CA TYR A 374 -3.37 12.88 -1.96
C TYR A 374 -3.98 11.69 -2.72
N LYS A 375 -5.15 11.21 -2.25
CA LYS A 375 -5.88 10.09 -2.86
C LYS A 375 -6.40 10.39 -4.27
N THR A 376 -6.47 11.67 -4.66
CA THR A 376 -6.81 12.10 -6.03
C THR A 376 -5.64 11.98 -7.02
N PHE A 377 -4.46 11.56 -6.53
CA PHE A 377 -3.20 11.56 -7.27
C PHE A 377 -2.71 12.97 -7.65
N ALA A 378 -3.20 13.99 -6.95
CA ALA A 378 -2.62 15.32 -6.97
C ALA A 378 -1.35 15.35 -6.11
N ALA A 379 -0.45 16.28 -6.44
CA ALA A 379 0.74 16.52 -5.65
C ALA A 379 0.38 17.23 -4.34
N VAL A 380 0.84 16.70 -3.20
CA VAL A 380 0.60 17.27 -1.87
C VAL A 380 1.91 17.61 -1.18
N SER A 381 1.98 18.80 -0.59
CA SER A 381 3.15 19.29 0.13
C SER A 381 3.08 18.95 1.61
N LYS A 382 4.18 18.41 2.16
CA LYS A 382 4.34 18.12 3.60
C LYS A 382 5.73 18.56 4.08
N PRO A 383 5.88 19.04 5.33
CA PRO A 383 7.15 19.53 5.88
C PRO A 383 8.06 18.37 6.33
N ASN A 384 8.31 17.41 5.44
CA ASN A 384 9.08 16.18 5.71
C ASN A 384 10.42 16.13 4.93
N GLY A 385 10.76 17.20 4.22
CA GLY A 385 12.05 17.38 3.54
C GLY A 385 13.20 17.68 4.50
N SER A 386 14.36 18.07 3.95
CA SER A 386 15.55 18.40 4.75
C SER A 386 15.23 19.51 5.77
N SER A 387 15.56 19.30 7.04
CA SER A 387 15.32 20.26 8.14
C SER A 387 13.88 20.81 8.21
N GLY A 388 12.88 19.98 7.90
CA GLY A 388 11.47 20.39 7.93
C GLY A 388 10.99 21.16 6.69
N ALA A 389 11.82 21.24 5.65
CA ALA A 389 11.43 21.87 4.38
C ALA A 389 10.21 21.17 3.75
N ALA A 390 9.38 21.96 3.08
CA ALA A 390 8.25 21.46 2.30
C ALA A 390 8.74 20.58 1.14
N ALA A 391 8.21 19.38 1.03
CA ALA A 391 8.44 18.47 -0.08
C ALA A 391 7.10 18.01 -0.65
N SER A 392 7.04 17.87 -1.97
CA SER A 392 5.81 17.55 -2.70
C SER A 392 5.81 16.10 -3.16
N TYR A 393 4.71 15.40 -2.91
CA TYR A 393 4.57 13.96 -3.19
C TYR A 393 3.27 13.66 -3.91
N THR A 394 3.31 12.69 -4.82
CA THR A 394 2.13 12.18 -5.54
C THR A 394 1.95 10.71 -5.21
N TRP A 395 0.72 10.29 -4.98
CA TRP A 395 0.43 8.92 -4.60
C TRP A 395 0.77 7.91 -5.70
N GLY A 396 1.51 6.86 -5.35
CA GLY A 396 1.91 5.79 -6.26
C GLY A 396 0.81 4.74 -6.51
N GLY A 397 -0.27 4.76 -5.72
CA GLY A 397 -1.42 3.87 -5.85
C GLY A 397 -1.41 2.65 -4.93
N CYS A 398 -0.38 2.43 -4.12
CA CYS A 398 -0.42 1.37 -3.10
C CYS A 398 -1.30 1.76 -1.92
N ILE A 399 -1.93 0.76 -1.31
CA ILE A 399 -2.85 0.93 -0.18
C ILE A 399 -2.34 0.25 1.09
N GLU A 400 -2.81 0.78 2.20
CA GLU A 400 -2.92 0.05 3.46
C GLU A 400 -4.36 -0.49 3.59
N GLU A 401 -4.49 -1.72 4.08
CA GLU A 401 -5.76 -2.40 4.26
C GLU A 401 -6.67 -1.63 5.22
N ARG A 402 -7.96 -1.86 5.06
CA ARG A 402 -9.00 -1.47 6.03
C ARG A 402 -8.86 -2.24 7.34
N GLU A 403 -9.67 -1.93 8.35
CA GLU A 403 -9.52 -2.45 9.72
C GLU A 403 -9.27 -3.96 9.78
N SER A 404 -8.34 -4.36 10.62
CA SER A 404 -7.79 -5.72 10.66
C SER A 404 -7.75 -6.25 12.08
N ASP A 405 -7.90 -7.56 12.24
CA ASP A 405 -7.84 -8.20 13.55
C ASP A 405 -6.49 -8.87 13.82
N ALA A 406 -5.88 -8.57 14.98
CA ALA A 406 -4.59 -9.12 15.42
C ALA A 406 -4.70 -10.50 16.08
N THR A 407 -5.91 -11.08 16.14
CA THR A 407 -6.15 -12.36 16.79
C THR A 407 -5.25 -13.48 16.26
N SER A 408 -4.64 -14.18 17.22
CA SER A 408 -4.98 -15.58 17.48
C SER A 408 -5.33 -16.49 16.29
N SER A 409 -6.60 -16.40 15.93
CA SER A 409 -7.35 -17.42 15.22
C SER A 409 -8.13 -16.79 14.08
N ILE A 410 -7.67 -17.06 12.85
CA ILE A 410 -8.35 -16.66 11.62
C ILE A 410 -8.84 -17.92 10.89
N SER A 411 -10.10 -17.92 10.46
CA SER A 411 -10.69 -19.03 9.70
C SER A 411 -11.85 -18.56 8.82
N TYR A 412 -12.22 -19.38 7.84
CA TYR A 412 -13.38 -19.15 6.98
C TYR A 412 -14.32 -20.36 7.00
N SER A 413 -15.63 -20.12 6.96
CA SER A 413 -16.62 -21.14 6.62
C SER A 413 -17.69 -20.59 5.69
N GLY A 414 -18.25 -21.42 4.80
CA GLY A 414 -19.33 -20.98 3.90
C GLY A 414 -20.64 -20.63 4.61
N VAL A 415 -20.77 -20.90 5.91
CA VAL A 415 -21.98 -20.57 6.71
C VAL A 415 -21.81 -19.26 7.47
N THR A 416 -20.65 -19.05 8.07
CA THR A 416 -20.38 -17.90 8.96
C THR A 416 -19.50 -16.83 8.32
N GLY A 417 -18.98 -17.08 7.12
CA GLY A 417 -17.99 -16.22 6.48
C GLY A 417 -16.64 -16.24 7.20
N MET A 418 -15.92 -15.12 7.11
CA MET A 418 -14.64 -14.92 7.78
C MET A 418 -14.83 -14.75 9.29
N SER A 419 -13.98 -15.41 10.08
CA SER A 419 -13.98 -15.33 11.55
C SER A 419 -12.60 -14.93 12.07
N PRO A 420 -12.52 -13.91 12.95
CA PRO A 420 -13.63 -13.12 13.47
C PRO A 420 -14.15 -12.13 12.42
N SER A 421 -15.41 -11.71 12.55
CA SER A 421 -16.03 -10.74 11.62
C SER A 421 -15.44 -9.33 11.74
N THR A 422 -14.63 -9.07 12.76
CA THR A 422 -13.86 -7.84 12.96
C THR A 422 -12.65 -7.73 12.04
N ALA A 423 -12.20 -8.83 11.43
CA ALA A 423 -11.15 -8.81 10.40
C ALA A 423 -11.71 -8.32 9.05
N LEU A 424 -12.11 -7.05 9.00
CA LEU A 424 -12.75 -6.43 7.82
C LEU A 424 -11.81 -6.45 6.60
N ASP A 425 -10.50 -6.40 6.81
CA ASP A 425 -9.46 -6.60 5.80
C ASP A 425 -9.62 -7.91 5.02
N LEU A 426 -10.08 -8.98 5.67
CA LEU A 426 -10.21 -10.31 5.08
C LEU A 426 -11.58 -10.56 4.45
N ASP A 427 -12.59 -9.76 4.77
CA ASP A 427 -13.85 -9.80 4.02
C ASP A 427 -13.55 -9.31 2.59
N VAL A 428 -13.68 -10.21 1.61
CA VAL A 428 -13.36 -9.89 0.20
C VAL A 428 -14.51 -9.21 -0.52
N ASP A 429 -15.73 -9.32 0.01
CA ASP A 429 -16.94 -8.80 -0.62
C ASP A 429 -17.44 -7.52 0.01
N LEU A 430 -16.97 -7.19 1.22
CA LEU A 430 -17.29 -5.94 1.90
C LEU A 430 -17.01 -4.73 1.00
N VAL A 431 -18.09 -4.04 0.66
CA VAL A 431 -18.10 -2.74 -0.02
C VAL A 431 -17.99 -1.66 1.06
N PRO A 432 -17.01 -0.74 1.00
CA PRO A 432 -16.88 0.31 2.01
C PRO A 432 -18.11 1.19 2.08
N ASN A 433 -18.43 1.64 3.30
CA ASN A 433 -19.53 2.56 3.57
C ASN A 433 -18.99 3.81 4.30
N ASP A 434 -19.82 4.54 5.03
CA ASP A 434 -19.39 5.76 5.72
C ASP A 434 -18.44 5.49 6.90
N ASP A 435 -18.46 4.27 7.45
CA ASP A 435 -17.58 3.80 8.52
C ASP A 435 -16.10 3.82 8.06
N PRO A 436 -15.22 4.60 8.72
CA PRO A 436 -13.79 4.63 8.44
C PRO A 436 -13.12 3.26 8.43
N ASP A 437 -13.56 2.34 9.29
CA ASP A 437 -12.95 1.02 9.46
C ASP A 437 -13.12 0.14 8.22
N THR A 438 -14.07 0.49 7.34
CA THR A 438 -14.31 -0.21 6.08
C THR A 438 -13.49 0.31 4.91
N LYS A 439 -12.81 1.47 5.07
CA LYS A 439 -12.12 2.19 3.99
C LYS A 439 -10.64 1.83 3.94
N TRP A 440 -10.06 1.89 2.74
CA TRP A 440 -8.63 1.70 2.55
C TRP A 440 -7.85 3.00 2.76
N GLY A 441 -6.65 2.89 3.30
CA GLY A 441 -5.70 3.98 3.46
C GLY A 441 -4.82 4.16 2.24
N PRO A 442 -4.62 5.37 1.71
CA PRO A 442 -3.55 5.63 0.75
C PRO A 442 -2.18 5.45 1.43
N MET A 443 -1.44 4.40 1.04
CA MET A 443 -0.08 4.18 1.54
C MET A 443 0.80 5.35 1.07
N TRP A 444 1.54 5.98 2.01
CA TRP A 444 2.39 7.15 1.74
C TRP A 444 3.87 6.88 2.05
N PRO A 445 4.62 6.22 1.13
CA PRO A 445 6.01 5.82 1.32
C PRO A 445 6.97 6.91 1.78
N GLU A 446 6.77 8.15 1.32
CA GLU A 446 7.68 9.24 1.63
C GLU A 446 7.54 9.73 3.07
N LEU A 447 6.40 9.46 3.72
CA LEU A 447 6.12 9.83 5.11
C LEU A 447 6.34 8.67 6.09
N ALA A 448 6.70 7.48 5.64
CA ALA A 448 6.83 6.30 6.51
C ALA A 448 8.16 6.28 7.29
N TYR A 449 8.09 6.45 8.60
CA TYR A 449 9.21 6.38 9.53
C TYR A 449 8.81 5.61 10.79
N TYR A 450 9.72 4.80 11.31
CA TYR A 450 9.50 4.07 12.56
C TYR A 450 10.41 4.58 13.67
N ARG A 451 9.93 4.45 14.91
CA ARG A 451 10.60 4.89 16.14
C ARG A 451 11.67 3.89 16.57
N THR A 452 12.84 4.39 17.00
CA THR A 452 13.97 3.57 17.49
C THR A 452 14.49 4.07 18.85
N VAL A 453 15.18 3.19 19.59
CA VAL A 453 15.79 3.53 20.91
C VAL A 453 17.09 4.32 20.73
N THR A 454 17.88 3.96 19.72
CA THR A 454 19.14 4.62 19.38
C THR A 454 19.11 5.07 17.93
N ASN A 455 20.11 5.86 17.53
CA ASN A 455 20.37 6.20 16.13
C ASN A 455 20.88 5.01 15.30
N TRP A 456 21.12 3.85 15.94
CA TRP A 456 21.49 2.61 15.27
C TRP A 456 20.24 1.80 14.89
N GLN A 457 20.22 1.35 13.65
CA GLN A 457 19.12 0.56 13.08
C GLN A 457 18.90 -0.72 13.90
N GLY A 458 17.63 -1.06 14.18
CA GLY A 458 17.23 -2.38 14.68
C GLY A 458 16.86 -2.49 16.17
N THR A 459 16.92 -1.41 16.96
CA THR A 459 16.32 -1.41 18.31
C THR A 459 15.03 -0.58 18.30
N PHE A 460 13.89 -1.25 18.30
CA PHE A 460 12.58 -0.61 18.18
C PHE A 460 11.98 -0.24 19.55
N LEU A 461 11.17 0.82 19.59
CA LEU A 461 10.42 1.24 20.78
C LEU A 461 9.00 0.67 20.72
N THR A 462 8.55 -0.01 21.77
CA THR A 462 7.20 -0.62 21.84
C THR A 462 6.14 0.27 22.48
N ASN A 463 6.51 1.10 23.46
CA ASN A 463 5.55 1.84 24.30
C ASN A 463 5.69 3.37 24.22
N SER A 464 6.65 3.89 23.44
CA SER A 464 6.82 5.34 23.32
C SER A 464 5.96 5.89 22.19
N VAL A 465 5.04 6.78 22.54
CA VAL A 465 4.17 7.48 21.57
C VAL A 465 5.00 8.36 20.63
N GLN A 466 6.08 8.97 21.16
CA GLN A 466 6.98 9.87 20.43
C GLN A 466 8.45 9.66 20.84
N THR A 467 9.41 9.90 19.94
CA THR A 467 10.86 9.92 20.22
C THR A 467 11.57 10.89 19.26
N SER A 468 12.79 11.31 19.59
CA SER A 468 13.64 12.08 18.69
C SER A 468 14.50 11.20 17.76
N GLN A 469 14.42 9.88 17.91
CA GLN A 469 15.20 8.88 17.17
C GLN A 469 14.27 8.01 16.32
N GLY A 470 14.59 7.86 15.05
CA GLY A 470 13.82 7.00 14.16
C GLY A 470 14.46 6.86 12.80
N THR A 471 13.99 5.88 12.05
CA THR A 471 14.54 5.50 10.75
C THR A 471 13.42 5.48 9.71
N ARG A 472 13.77 5.80 8.46
CA ARG A 472 12.82 5.71 7.36
C ARG A 472 12.46 4.23 7.11
N ALA A 473 11.18 3.93 6.98
CA ALA A 473 10.75 2.61 6.55
C ALA A 473 11.05 2.44 5.05
N SER A 474 11.57 1.28 4.66
CA SER A 474 11.51 0.90 3.26
C SER A 474 10.05 0.62 2.90
N SER A 475 9.64 1.04 1.70
CA SER A 475 8.28 0.82 1.19
C SER A 475 8.40 0.38 -0.25
N TYR A 476 7.60 -0.60 -0.65
CA TYR A 476 7.66 -1.19 -1.99
C TYR A 476 6.27 -1.23 -2.56
N CYS A 477 6.09 -0.62 -3.73
CA CYS A 477 4.82 -0.60 -4.44
C CYS A 477 4.95 -1.38 -5.74
N PRO A 478 4.33 -2.57 -5.86
CA PRO A 478 4.35 -3.36 -7.08
C PRO A 478 3.77 -2.61 -8.29
N TYR A 479 3.97 -3.20 -9.47
CA TYR A 479 3.30 -2.70 -10.67
C TYR A 479 1.78 -2.75 -10.51
N GLN A 480 1.08 -1.78 -11.10
CA GLN A 480 -0.36 -1.58 -10.92
C GLN A 480 -1.16 -2.84 -11.27
N ALA A 481 -2.10 -3.21 -10.39
CA ALA A 481 -3.04 -4.29 -10.66
C ALA A 481 -4.02 -3.91 -11.77
N GLN A 482 -4.61 -4.92 -12.40
CA GLN A 482 -5.58 -4.72 -13.49
C GLN A 482 -6.82 -5.58 -13.29
N LEU A 483 -7.99 -4.98 -13.50
CA LEU A 483 -9.28 -5.65 -13.47
C LEU A 483 -9.46 -6.64 -14.64
N LEU A 484 -10.39 -7.58 -14.46
CA LEU A 484 -10.77 -8.55 -15.49
C LEU A 484 -11.16 -7.86 -16.80
N SER A 485 -10.38 -8.12 -17.85
CA SER A 485 -10.61 -7.58 -19.19
C SER A 485 -10.11 -8.54 -20.27
N THR A 486 -10.69 -8.46 -21.47
CA THR A 486 -10.13 -9.14 -22.64
C THR A 486 -8.86 -8.40 -23.08
N MET A 487 -7.79 -9.12 -23.41
CA MET A 487 -6.53 -8.52 -23.82
C MET A 487 -5.99 -9.16 -25.10
N ASN A 488 -5.38 -8.34 -25.93
CA ASN A 488 -4.58 -8.83 -27.06
C ASN A 488 -3.15 -9.15 -26.60
N GLN A 489 -2.39 -9.81 -27.48
CA GLN A 489 -1.03 -10.28 -27.18
C GLN A 489 -0.11 -9.14 -26.77
N SER A 490 -0.12 -8.03 -27.51
CA SER A 490 0.74 -6.89 -27.24
C SER A 490 0.50 -6.31 -25.85
N ALA A 491 -0.77 -6.11 -25.46
CA ALA A 491 -1.12 -5.57 -24.15
C ALA A 491 -0.71 -6.51 -23.02
N PHE A 492 -0.94 -7.82 -23.19
CA PHE A 492 -0.52 -8.83 -22.22
C PHE A 492 1.01 -8.85 -22.06
N TYR A 493 1.75 -8.75 -23.17
CA TYR A 493 3.21 -8.81 -23.17
C TYR A 493 3.81 -7.56 -22.51
N THR A 494 3.27 -6.39 -22.83
CA THR A 494 3.64 -5.13 -22.16
C THR A 494 3.40 -5.20 -20.66
N TYR A 495 2.27 -5.79 -20.22
CA TYR A 495 2.00 -5.96 -18.80
C TYR A 495 3.03 -6.89 -18.14
N ALA A 496 3.29 -8.06 -18.75
CA ALA A 496 4.30 -8.99 -18.25
C ALA A 496 5.67 -8.32 -18.12
N ASP A 497 6.12 -7.59 -19.15
CA ASP A 497 7.44 -6.94 -19.14
C ASP A 497 7.61 -5.84 -18.09
N ALA A 498 6.51 -5.25 -17.61
CA ALA A 498 6.53 -4.19 -16.61
C ALA A 498 6.70 -4.70 -15.16
N LEU A 499 6.56 -6.01 -14.91
CA LEU A 499 6.67 -6.58 -13.57
C LEU A 499 8.09 -6.48 -13.02
N VAL A 500 8.30 -5.85 -11.87
CA VAL A 500 9.62 -5.68 -11.24
C VAL A 500 9.65 -6.31 -9.85
N ALA A 501 10.81 -6.85 -9.47
CA ALA A 501 11.01 -7.51 -8.18
C ALA A 501 11.39 -6.50 -7.08
N ALA A 502 10.61 -6.44 -5.98
CA ALA A 502 10.88 -5.58 -4.83
C ALA A 502 10.04 -5.98 -3.59
N GLY A 503 10.59 -5.79 -2.39
CA GLY A 503 9.87 -5.95 -1.12
C GLY A 503 9.88 -7.36 -0.52
N SER A 504 9.09 -7.54 0.54
CA SER A 504 8.97 -8.80 1.32
C SER A 504 7.73 -9.60 0.92
N THR A 505 7.64 -10.87 1.32
CA THR A 505 6.67 -11.83 0.77
C THR A 505 5.42 -12.00 1.63
N TYR A 506 4.30 -11.39 1.23
CA TYR A 506 2.99 -11.47 1.89
C TYR A 506 1.98 -12.23 1.02
N HIS A 507 1.90 -13.56 1.18
CA HIS A 507 1.00 -14.39 0.36
C HIS A 507 -0.48 -14.08 0.58
N ASP A 508 -0.84 -13.68 1.80
CA ASP A 508 -2.19 -13.30 2.18
C ASP A 508 -2.66 -12.07 1.39
N ILE A 509 -1.84 -11.01 1.27
CA ILE A 509 -2.16 -9.83 0.47
C ILE A 509 -2.38 -10.19 -1.01
N GLY A 510 -1.51 -11.03 -1.58
CA GLY A 510 -1.66 -11.50 -2.96
C GLY A 510 -2.98 -12.23 -3.16
N MET A 511 -3.29 -13.21 -2.30
CA MET A 511 -4.52 -14.00 -2.38
C MET A 511 -5.76 -13.15 -2.10
N LEU A 512 -5.67 -12.22 -1.15
CA LEU A 512 -6.74 -11.31 -0.75
C LEU A 512 -7.21 -10.49 -1.95
N TRP A 513 -6.28 -9.79 -2.62
CA TRP A 513 -6.62 -8.97 -3.78
C TRP A 513 -6.91 -9.79 -5.03
N GLY A 514 -6.29 -10.96 -5.18
CA GLY A 514 -6.65 -11.94 -6.20
C GLY A 514 -8.13 -12.31 -6.12
N LEU A 515 -8.61 -12.64 -4.92
CA LEU A 515 -10.01 -12.98 -4.70
C LEU A 515 -10.92 -11.75 -4.80
N ARG A 516 -10.57 -10.64 -4.14
CA ARG A 516 -11.38 -9.41 -4.09
C ARG A 516 -11.65 -8.82 -5.49
N LEU A 517 -10.64 -8.74 -6.36
CA LEU A 517 -10.83 -8.20 -7.72
C LEU A 517 -11.62 -9.13 -8.66
N SER A 518 -11.73 -10.42 -8.30
CA SER A 518 -12.40 -11.43 -9.12
C SER A 518 -13.71 -11.95 -8.53
N SER A 519 -14.08 -11.53 -7.32
CA SER A 519 -15.28 -11.99 -6.64
C SER A 519 -16.57 -11.51 -7.32
N PRO A 520 -17.55 -12.41 -7.56
CA PRO A 520 -18.85 -12.04 -8.13
C PRO A 520 -19.74 -11.24 -7.16
N GLU A 521 -19.40 -11.19 -5.88
CA GLU A 521 -20.21 -10.58 -4.82
C GLU A 521 -19.59 -9.29 -4.26
N GLY A 522 -18.36 -8.97 -4.65
CA GLY A 522 -17.60 -7.87 -4.08
C GLY A 522 -17.70 -6.54 -4.83
N PRO A 523 -16.80 -5.58 -4.52
CA PRO A 523 -16.87 -4.21 -5.05
C PRO A 523 -16.85 -4.12 -6.59
N TRP A 524 -16.27 -5.11 -7.27
CA TRP A 524 -16.19 -5.19 -8.73
C TRP A 524 -17.20 -6.17 -9.36
N ALA A 525 -18.26 -6.56 -8.64
CA ALA A 525 -19.28 -7.48 -9.13
C ALA A 525 -19.84 -7.10 -10.52
N SER A 526 -20.00 -5.81 -10.82
CA SER A 526 -20.45 -5.33 -12.13
C SER A 526 -19.47 -5.65 -13.27
N THR A 527 -18.17 -5.70 -13.00
CA THR A 527 -17.13 -6.10 -13.95
C THR A 527 -17.02 -7.62 -14.04
N VAL A 528 -17.06 -8.31 -12.90
CA VAL A 528 -16.93 -9.76 -12.82
C VAL A 528 -18.13 -10.46 -13.48
N ASN A 529 -19.35 -9.98 -13.24
CA ASN A 529 -20.59 -10.64 -13.67
C ASN A 529 -21.04 -10.28 -15.09
N VAL A 530 -20.22 -9.57 -15.88
CA VAL A 530 -20.52 -9.32 -17.29
C VAL A 530 -20.71 -10.67 -18.00
N LEU A 531 -21.91 -10.91 -18.53
CA LEU A 531 -22.22 -12.17 -19.22
C LEU A 531 -21.45 -12.29 -20.54
N PRO A 532 -20.96 -13.48 -20.90
CA PRO A 532 -20.35 -13.71 -22.21
C PRO A 532 -21.42 -13.73 -23.31
N THR A 533 -21.07 -13.23 -24.49
CA THR A 533 -22.00 -13.12 -25.64
C THR A 533 -22.47 -14.46 -26.18
N ASN A 534 -21.71 -15.53 -25.93
CA ASN A 534 -22.04 -16.89 -26.32
C ASN A 534 -23.01 -17.60 -25.35
N GLY A 535 -23.44 -16.94 -24.25
CA GLY A 535 -24.36 -17.50 -23.26
C GLY A 535 -23.81 -18.64 -22.39
N GLY A 536 -22.53 -19.00 -22.54
CA GLY A 536 -21.90 -20.09 -21.79
C GLY A 536 -21.56 -19.70 -20.35
N LYS A 537 -21.49 -20.69 -19.44
CA LYS A 537 -20.98 -20.48 -18.08
C LYS A 537 -19.51 -20.02 -18.09
N VAL A 538 -19.11 -19.31 -17.04
CA VAL A 538 -17.74 -18.80 -16.86
C VAL A 538 -17.02 -19.63 -15.80
N SER A 539 -15.90 -20.25 -16.15
CA SER A 539 -14.97 -20.86 -15.20
C SER A 539 -14.04 -19.79 -14.65
N ARG A 540 -13.87 -19.76 -13.32
CA ARG A 540 -13.01 -18.77 -12.65
C ARG A 540 -11.76 -19.43 -12.11
N HIS A 541 -10.61 -18.87 -12.45
CA HIS A 541 -9.30 -19.41 -12.15
C HIS A 541 -8.45 -18.36 -11.44
N ILE A 542 -7.83 -18.76 -10.32
CA ILE A 542 -6.77 -17.98 -9.68
C ILE A 542 -5.48 -18.74 -9.90
N ILE A 543 -4.50 -18.12 -10.55
CA ILE A 543 -3.15 -18.66 -10.71
C ILE A 543 -2.28 -17.91 -9.72
N PHE A 544 -1.96 -18.57 -8.61
CA PHE A 544 -1.09 -18.07 -7.55
C PHE A 544 0.33 -18.59 -7.76
N MET A 545 1.29 -17.71 -7.98
CA MET A 545 2.70 -18.07 -8.14
C MET A 545 3.53 -17.36 -7.08
N THR A 546 4.42 -18.10 -6.41
CA THR A 546 5.41 -17.56 -5.47
C THR A 546 6.77 -18.23 -5.61
N ASP A 547 7.85 -17.50 -5.31
CA ASP A 547 9.21 -18.03 -5.31
C ASP A 547 9.83 -18.29 -3.93
N GLY A 548 9.00 -18.23 -2.89
CA GLY A 548 9.45 -18.26 -1.52
C GLY A 548 8.37 -18.65 -0.53
N GLN A 549 8.72 -18.50 0.74
CA GLN A 549 7.81 -18.69 1.87
C GLN A 549 7.22 -17.35 2.30
N MET A 550 6.20 -17.43 3.14
CA MET A 550 5.68 -16.28 3.87
C MET A 550 6.81 -15.65 4.70
N GLU A 551 7.20 -14.42 4.37
CA GLU A 551 8.32 -13.71 5.01
C GLU A 551 7.95 -12.23 5.24
N PRO A 552 7.00 -11.95 6.14
CA PRO A 552 6.66 -10.59 6.54
C PRO A 552 7.85 -9.92 7.23
N SER A 553 7.86 -8.59 7.22
CA SER A 553 8.95 -7.79 7.79
C SER A 553 8.41 -6.76 8.76
N ILE A 554 9.03 -6.71 9.94
CA ILE A 554 8.60 -5.87 11.05
C ILE A 554 8.89 -4.37 10.86
N SER A 555 9.74 -4.00 9.90
CA SER A 555 10.35 -2.67 9.78
C SER A 555 10.18 -1.99 8.43
N ILE A 556 9.46 -2.62 7.51
CA ILE A 556 9.05 -2.00 6.25
C ILE A 556 7.61 -1.54 6.37
N GLN A 557 7.20 -0.59 5.53
CA GLN A 557 5.78 -0.29 5.36
C GLN A 557 5.18 -1.34 4.41
N SER A 558 4.21 -2.11 4.93
CA SER A 558 3.42 -3.09 4.20
C SER A 558 1.99 -2.56 4.00
N SER A 559 1.11 -3.37 3.38
CA SER A 559 -0.32 -3.07 3.36
C SER A 559 -0.97 -3.14 4.75
N TYR A 560 -0.27 -3.59 5.80
CA TYR A 560 -0.75 -3.52 7.19
C TYR A 560 0.04 -2.48 8.00
N GLY A 561 0.65 -1.49 7.33
CA GLY A 561 1.50 -0.48 7.96
C GLY A 561 2.89 -1.02 8.28
N ILE A 562 3.56 -0.44 9.27
CA ILE A 562 4.80 -0.95 9.86
C ILE A 562 4.43 -1.88 11.00
N GLU A 563 4.41 -3.17 10.70
CA GLU A 563 4.03 -4.28 11.59
C GLU A 563 4.44 -4.10 13.07
N TRP A 564 5.70 -3.71 13.34
CA TRP A 564 6.18 -3.49 14.71
C TRP A 564 5.36 -2.47 15.51
N HIS A 565 4.96 -1.38 14.85
CA HIS A 565 4.28 -0.25 15.48
C HIS A 565 2.78 -0.32 15.33
N ASP A 566 2.29 -0.69 14.14
CA ASP A 566 0.87 -0.67 13.81
C ASP A 566 0.13 -1.90 14.32
N ARG A 567 0.82 -3.05 14.51
CA ARG A 567 0.28 -4.23 15.23
C ARG A 567 -1.06 -4.73 14.72
N ARG A 568 -1.23 -4.63 13.40
CA ARG A 568 -2.47 -4.91 12.70
C ARG A 568 -2.75 -6.40 12.50
N VAL A 569 -1.70 -7.22 12.57
CA VAL A 569 -1.74 -8.68 12.39
C VAL A 569 -1.30 -9.45 13.64
N THR A 570 -0.48 -8.83 14.49
CA THR A 570 -0.01 -9.39 15.77
C THR A 570 -0.10 -8.34 16.88
N ASP A 571 -0.48 -8.77 18.09
CA ASP A 571 -0.65 -7.87 19.25
C ASP A 571 0.65 -7.17 19.69
N ASP A 572 1.81 -7.71 19.32
CA ASP A 572 3.13 -7.20 19.69
C ASP A 572 3.96 -6.69 18.48
N GLY A 573 3.47 -6.91 17.27
CA GLY A 573 4.12 -6.49 16.02
C GLY A 573 5.27 -7.39 15.55
N GLN A 574 5.55 -8.51 16.23
CA GLN A 574 6.73 -9.35 15.94
C GLN A 574 6.47 -10.86 16.06
N THR A 575 5.84 -11.32 17.14
CA THR A 575 5.79 -12.75 17.44
C THR A 575 4.83 -13.46 16.48
N ASP A 576 5.28 -14.59 15.93
CA ASP A 576 4.48 -15.43 15.02
C ASP A 576 3.96 -14.73 13.74
N GLN A 577 4.59 -13.62 13.32
CA GLN A 577 4.14 -12.84 12.16
C GLN A 577 3.89 -13.70 10.91
N ALA A 578 4.87 -14.51 10.49
CA ALA A 578 4.72 -15.38 9.33
C ALA A 578 3.57 -16.40 9.50
N ALA A 579 3.37 -16.93 10.71
CA ALA A 579 2.30 -17.88 11.00
C ALA A 579 0.91 -17.20 10.95
N ARG A 580 0.79 -15.96 11.46
CA ARG A 580 -0.44 -15.17 11.40
C ARG A 580 -0.86 -14.84 9.98
N HIS A 581 0.06 -14.34 9.16
CA HIS A 581 -0.21 -14.14 7.73
C HIS A 581 -0.54 -15.45 7.02
N THR A 582 0.10 -16.57 7.38
CA THR A 582 -0.21 -17.88 6.80
C THR A 582 -1.64 -18.33 7.13
N LEU A 583 -2.14 -18.07 8.34
CA LEU A 583 -3.54 -18.36 8.71
C LEU A 583 -4.51 -17.52 7.85
N ARG A 584 -4.22 -16.23 7.66
CA ARG A 584 -5.00 -15.34 6.78
C ARG A 584 -5.03 -15.86 5.34
N PHE A 585 -3.87 -16.22 4.80
CA PHE A 585 -3.74 -16.82 3.47
C PHE A 585 -4.61 -18.06 3.31
N ARG A 586 -4.58 -18.99 4.27
CA ARG A 586 -5.39 -20.22 4.21
C ARG A 586 -6.88 -19.94 4.24
N ALA A 587 -7.33 -19.04 5.10
CA ALA A 587 -8.75 -18.66 5.18
C ALA A 587 -9.23 -18.05 3.86
N LEU A 588 -8.41 -17.25 3.19
CA LEU A 588 -8.71 -16.69 1.86
C LEU A 588 -8.76 -17.77 0.77
N CYS A 589 -7.90 -18.79 0.84
CA CYS A 589 -7.97 -19.93 -0.07
C CYS A 589 -9.25 -20.75 0.11
N ASP A 590 -9.70 -20.93 1.35
CA ASP A 590 -10.96 -21.65 1.63
C ASP A 590 -12.17 -20.83 1.16
N ASN A 591 -12.16 -19.51 1.35
CA ASN A 591 -13.15 -18.59 0.78
C ASN A 591 -13.21 -18.70 -0.76
N ALA A 592 -12.06 -18.63 -1.43
CA ALA A 592 -12.00 -18.76 -2.88
C ALA A 592 -12.55 -20.10 -3.39
N LYS A 593 -12.23 -21.23 -2.73
CA LYS A 593 -12.76 -22.56 -3.12
C LYS A 593 -14.26 -22.66 -2.91
N ASP A 594 -14.79 -22.12 -1.82
CA ASP A 594 -16.22 -22.09 -1.51
C ASP A 594 -17.00 -21.28 -2.55
N LYS A 595 -16.43 -20.17 -3.04
CA LYS A 595 -16.94 -19.40 -4.18
C LYS A 595 -16.78 -20.08 -5.55
N GLY A 596 -16.24 -21.29 -5.60
CA GLY A 596 -16.09 -22.10 -6.82
C GLY A 596 -14.90 -21.72 -7.71
N PHE A 597 -13.91 -20.99 -7.19
CA PHE A 597 -12.67 -20.74 -7.92
C PHE A 597 -11.81 -21.99 -7.94
N ARG A 598 -11.21 -22.28 -9.10
CA ARG A 598 -10.10 -23.23 -9.17
C ARG A 598 -8.79 -22.49 -8.95
N ILE A 599 -8.10 -22.84 -7.87
CA ILE A 599 -6.83 -22.23 -7.47
C ILE A 599 -5.69 -23.11 -7.96
N TRP A 600 -4.85 -22.55 -8.82
CA TRP A 600 -3.61 -23.14 -9.30
C TRP A 600 -2.44 -22.53 -8.53
N VAL A 601 -1.60 -23.34 -7.90
CA VAL A 601 -0.45 -22.87 -7.15
C VAL A 601 0.84 -23.33 -7.83
N ILE A 602 1.76 -22.40 -8.06
CA ILE A 602 3.08 -22.69 -8.60
C ILE A 602 4.13 -22.22 -7.58
N ALA A 603 4.87 -23.17 -7.00
CA ALA A 603 6.05 -22.91 -6.19
C ALA A 603 7.29 -22.87 -7.10
N PHE A 604 7.93 -21.71 -7.23
CA PHE A 604 9.02 -21.47 -8.18
C PHE A 604 10.37 -21.25 -7.51
N ALA A 605 11.40 -22.00 -7.88
CA ALA A 605 12.74 -21.91 -7.27
C ALA A 605 12.73 -22.02 -5.72
N SER A 606 11.69 -22.65 -5.18
CA SER A 606 11.40 -22.88 -3.76
C SER A 606 10.78 -24.27 -3.56
N SER A 607 10.51 -24.65 -2.31
CA SER A 607 9.77 -25.87 -2.00
C SER A 607 8.26 -25.62 -2.04
N LEU A 608 7.50 -26.61 -2.52
CA LEU A 608 6.05 -26.64 -2.39
C LEU A 608 5.69 -27.02 -0.96
N THR A 609 5.30 -26.04 -0.14
CA THR A 609 4.97 -26.26 1.27
C THR A 609 3.57 -26.80 1.48
N THR A 610 3.29 -27.23 2.72
CA THR A 610 1.98 -27.70 3.16
C THR A 610 0.90 -26.65 2.94
N ASP A 611 1.18 -25.38 3.22
CA ASP A 611 0.20 -24.30 3.10
C ASP A 611 -0.05 -23.91 1.64
N LEU A 612 0.99 -23.90 0.80
CA LEU A 612 0.82 -23.73 -0.66
C LEU A 612 0.04 -24.89 -1.28
N SER A 613 0.32 -26.13 -0.88
CA SER A 613 -0.42 -27.31 -1.31
C SER A 613 -1.87 -27.30 -0.82
N TYR A 614 -2.10 -26.83 0.42
CA TYR A 614 -3.43 -26.68 1.00
C TYR A 614 -4.27 -25.66 0.23
N CYS A 615 -3.67 -24.55 -0.20
CA CYS A 615 -4.38 -23.52 -0.94
C CYS A 615 -4.84 -24.00 -2.33
N ALA A 616 -4.02 -24.81 -3.01
CA ALA A 616 -4.34 -25.32 -4.33
C ALA A 616 -5.63 -26.17 -4.35
N SER A 617 -6.38 -26.08 -5.44
CA SER A 617 -7.45 -27.05 -5.73
C SER A 617 -6.84 -28.42 -6.07
N SER A 618 -7.64 -29.49 -6.01
CA SER A 618 -7.19 -30.85 -6.33
C SER A 618 -6.49 -30.90 -7.70
N ASN A 619 -5.32 -31.54 -7.76
CA ASN A 619 -4.47 -31.64 -8.94
C ASN A 619 -4.15 -30.27 -9.59
N SER A 620 -3.85 -29.26 -8.76
CA SER A 620 -3.59 -27.89 -9.22
C SER A 620 -2.34 -27.25 -8.60
N SER A 621 -1.45 -28.04 -8.01
CA SER A 621 -0.19 -27.57 -7.42
C SER A 621 1.01 -28.02 -8.26
N PHE A 622 1.93 -27.11 -8.55
CA PHE A 622 3.12 -27.36 -9.34
C PHE A 622 4.38 -26.93 -8.60
N LEU A 623 5.44 -27.72 -8.75
CA LEU A 623 6.78 -27.38 -8.31
C LEU A 623 7.65 -27.11 -9.55
N ALA A 624 8.27 -25.93 -9.61
CA ALA A 624 9.16 -25.55 -10.70
C ALA A 624 10.50 -25.08 -10.14
N THR A 625 11.58 -25.81 -10.39
CA THR A 625 12.93 -25.45 -9.89
C THR A 625 13.76 -24.65 -10.91
N ASN A 626 13.27 -24.52 -12.14
CA ASN A 626 13.94 -23.80 -13.23
C ASN A 626 12.92 -23.21 -14.22
N ALA A 627 13.39 -22.37 -15.15
CA ALA A 627 12.54 -21.67 -16.13
C ALA A 627 11.76 -22.63 -17.05
N THR A 628 12.34 -23.77 -17.43
CA THR A 628 11.66 -24.77 -18.27
C THR A 628 10.47 -25.39 -17.54
N GLN A 629 10.66 -25.81 -16.29
CA GLN A 629 9.58 -26.36 -15.46
C GLN A 629 8.50 -25.32 -15.17
N LEU A 630 8.88 -24.06 -14.97
CA LEU A 630 7.92 -22.96 -14.81
C LEU A 630 7.06 -22.81 -16.07
N ASN A 631 7.68 -22.79 -17.25
CA ASN A 631 6.97 -22.75 -18.53
C ASN A 631 6.03 -23.96 -18.67
N SER A 632 6.49 -25.17 -18.32
CA SER A 632 5.66 -26.38 -18.38
C SER A 632 4.43 -26.28 -17.48
N ALA A 633 4.59 -25.79 -16.24
CA ALA A 633 3.47 -25.59 -15.32
C ALA A 633 2.43 -24.60 -15.88
N PHE A 634 2.88 -23.44 -16.37
CA PHE A 634 1.99 -22.46 -17.00
C PHE A 634 1.30 -23.04 -18.24
N GLN A 635 2.00 -23.79 -19.09
CA GLN A 635 1.40 -24.45 -20.26
C GLN A 635 0.36 -25.51 -19.86
N GLU A 636 0.60 -26.28 -18.80
CA GLU A 636 -0.36 -27.26 -18.30
C GLU A 636 -1.63 -26.59 -17.77
N ILE A 637 -1.48 -25.49 -17.02
CA ILE A 637 -2.62 -24.68 -16.59
C ILE A 637 -3.36 -24.10 -17.80
N ALA A 638 -2.63 -23.53 -18.77
CA ALA A 638 -3.22 -22.96 -19.98
C ALA A 638 -4.06 -23.98 -20.76
N LYS A 639 -3.59 -25.23 -20.88
CA LYS A 639 -4.35 -26.33 -21.49
C LYS A 639 -5.62 -26.63 -20.70
N ASN A 640 -5.54 -26.76 -19.38
CA ASN A 640 -6.71 -27.04 -18.53
C ASN A 640 -7.74 -25.90 -18.51
N VAL A 641 -7.28 -24.66 -18.66
CA VAL A 641 -8.14 -23.47 -18.75
C VAL A 641 -8.76 -23.36 -20.15
N GLY A 642 -8.01 -23.71 -21.20
CA GLY A 642 -8.44 -23.67 -22.60
C GLY A 642 -9.22 -24.89 -23.10
N GLU A 643 -9.33 -25.97 -22.34
CA GLU A 643 -9.96 -27.23 -22.79
C GLU A 643 -11.51 -27.23 -22.77
N LEU A 644 -12.08 -28.05 -23.66
CA LEU A 644 -13.51 -28.34 -23.81
C LEU A 644 -14.08 -29.07 -22.58
N ARG A 645 -15.21 -28.60 -22.03
CA ARG A 645 -15.91 -29.26 -20.92
C ARG A 645 -17.32 -29.72 -21.29
N VAL A 646 -17.70 -30.90 -20.78
CA VAL A 646 -19.09 -31.40 -20.75
C VAL A 646 -19.81 -30.72 -19.62
N TYR A 647 -21.06 -30.33 -19.85
CA TYR A 647 -21.95 -29.86 -18.80
C TYR A 647 -23.08 -30.89 -18.62
N GLN A 648 -23.24 -31.35 -17.37
CA GLN A 648 -24.39 -32.12 -16.92
C GLN A 648 -25.56 -31.20 -16.57
#